data_AF-A0A3M7PCZ0-F1
#
_entry.id   AF-A0A3M7PCZ0-F1
#
_cell.length_a   1.000
_cell.length_b   1.000
_cell.length_c   1.000
_cell.angle_alpha   90.00
_cell.angle_beta   90.00
_cell.angle_gamma   90.00
#
_symmetry.space_group_name_H-M   'P 1'
#
loop_
_entity.id
_entity.type
_entity.pdbx_description
1 polymer ?
#
loop_
_entity_poly.entity_id
_entity_poly.type
_entity_poly.pdbx_seq_one_letter_code
_entity_poly.pdbx_strand_id
1 'polypeptide(L)'
;MKSLYFLLLCHVYAHNHESLNVVPLSSPSRLSLPRMLPSTPKQSPIQQILSQIGARTPNAAPIARPALPMASAARAPPPPPPPAPPAPAPVPRPAPAATQSVKSNMQVPILCPFTEPVTCDPNFPYRTLDGSCNNLRTNWMGKARIPYKRLIRAAYADGLSEPRKSVDGSELPNARDITCGLHSEKYEIEPFVNHIFMQWGQWINHDITSFAVSTEEEIDIPACTKCERTAKCLPVQITSNFTCNCIQQMTHKCIEFTRSTATFTDPMCQSPERGQLNMQTAFLDGSSIYGVSVEDNAKLRDKSMGKGRMMVSSGNLLPKNNKERPSDCLDFTKEKRCFKAGDDRCNQNTGLMTFHTFMIREHNRIADILSKLNPQWSDETVFHETRRVVVAQIQHITYNEYLPILLGHETTAALNLLPGSLFKYNADIDARVTNEYAASYGRFGHSMIRTQYSRVDGEFNKGGHMPVMLRHAYFKANPFYDADQGGMESIVRGLVKDPVMKVDRWFTKEISNHLFETNDDMGRPFHFDLISINIQRGRDHGVPGYIEFRDFCRLRPVRTWDELNLVIHTDTAAFFRRMYKFVEDIDLFSAMVAEFKPEGALVGPTLNCLLGLQFSELKFGDRFWYETSESPAAFTPAQLIELRKLSLSKLLCRNLADTPKMPPRAMLSMKLDGNELKDCKKLEDIDWNFWKA
;
A
#
# COMPACT_ATOMS: atom_id res chain seq x y z
N MET A 1 -0.89 5.69 27.58
CA MET A 1 -0.41 5.92 26.20
C MET A 1 -0.49 4.69 25.29
N LYS A 2 -0.36 3.46 25.82
CA LYS A 2 -0.32 2.18 25.06
C LYS A 2 -1.45 1.98 24.06
N SER A 3 -2.70 2.23 24.47
CA SER A 3 -3.88 2.08 23.62
C SER A 3 -3.89 3.00 22.39
N LEU A 4 -3.18 4.15 22.44
CA LEU A 4 -3.21 5.16 21.38
C LEU A 4 -2.21 4.90 20.23
N TYR A 5 -1.03 4.33 20.52
CA TYR A 5 -0.02 4.01 19.50
C TYR A 5 -0.43 2.83 18.61
N PHE A 6 -1.14 1.88 19.21
CA PHE A 6 -1.64 0.73 18.50
C PHE A 6 -2.75 1.12 17.49
N LEU A 7 -3.59 2.11 17.83
CA LEU A 7 -4.57 2.69 16.90
C LEU A 7 -3.90 3.25 15.63
N LEU A 8 -2.66 3.75 15.70
CA LEU A 8 -1.94 4.27 14.54
C LEU A 8 -1.30 3.16 13.68
N LEU A 9 -0.84 2.05 14.28
CA LEU A 9 -0.43 0.85 13.54
C LEU A 9 -1.59 0.22 12.80
N CYS A 10 -2.77 0.35 13.41
CA CYS A 10 -4.01 -0.18 12.94
C CYS A 10 -4.78 0.73 11.99
N HIS A 11 -4.26 1.91 11.64
CA HIS A 11 -4.93 2.82 10.72
C HIS A 11 -6.31 3.30 11.24
N VAL A 12 -6.45 3.49 12.56
CA VAL A 12 -7.76 3.71 13.16
C VAL A 12 -8.23 5.14 13.02
N TYR A 13 -9.37 5.25 12.31
CA TYR A 13 -10.34 6.33 12.40
C TYR A 13 -11.09 6.19 13.75
N ALA A 14 -10.93 7.15 14.65
CA ALA A 14 -11.87 7.36 15.75
C ALA A 14 -12.70 8.60 15.39
N HIS A 15 -13.90 8.41 14.86
CA HIS A 15 -14.87 9.49 14.70
C HIS A 15 -16.15 9.19 15.44
N ASN A 16 -16.68 10.24 16.07
CA ASN A 16 -17.97 10.31 16.73
C ASN A 16 -19.07 9.63 15.91
N HIS A 17 -19.87 8.85 16.63
CA HIS A 17 -21.13 8.22 16.25
C HIS A 17 -21.93 9.00 15.20
N GLU A 18 -21.81 8.60 13.94
CA GLU A 18 -22.99 8.42 13.10
C GLU A 18 -23.44 6.97 13.33
N SER A 19 -24.72 6.80 13.68
CA SER A 19 -25.34 5.53 14.06
C SER A 19 -25.07 4.41 13.05
N LEU A 20 -24.07 3.57 13.34
CA LEU A 20 -23.79 2.35 12.58
C LEU A 20 -24.75 1.24 13.03
N ASN A 21 -25.57 0.74 12.10
CA ASN A 21 -26.54 -0.31 12.38
C ASN A 21 -25.82 -1.67 12.55
N VAL A 22 -25.78 -2.17 13.79
CA VAL A 22 -25.36 -3.54 14.10
C VAL A 22 -26.52 -4.48 13.86
N VAL A 23 -26.40 -5.40 12.91
CA VAL A 23 -27.45 -6.40 12.64
C VAL A 23 -27.15 -7.69 13.42
N PRO A 24 -28.03 -8.15 14.31
CA PRO A 24 -27.89 -9.47 14.92
C PRO A 24 -28.15 -10.57 13.88
N LEU A 25 -27.23 -11.53 13.77
CA LEU A 25 -27.41 -12.73 12.95
C LEU A 25 -28.58 -13.55 13.51
N SER A 26 -29.72 -13.55 12.82
CA SER A 26 -30.72 -14.60 12.98
C SER A 26 -30.25 -15.86 12.25
N SER A 27 -30.43 -17.01 12.88
CA SER A 27 -30.04 -18.32 12.36
C SER A 27 -30.59 -18.54 10.96
N PRO A 28 -29.76 -18.88 9.95
CA PRO A 28 -30.28 -19.18 8.63
C PRO A 28 -31.10 -20.47 8.71
N SER A 29 -32.37 -20.38 8.31
CA SER A 29 -33.16 -21.54 7.91
C SER A 29 -32.39 -22.30 6.84
N ARG A 30 -32.41 -23.64 6.94
CA ARG A 30 -31.68 -24.57 6.05
C ARG A 30 -32.09 -24.35 4.58
N LEU A 31 -31.39 -23.48 3.89
CA LEU A 31 -31.34 -23.47 2.43
C LEU A 31 -30.15 -24.33 2.02
N SER A 32 -30.45 -25.49 1.45
CA SER A 32 -29.51 -26.29 0.70
C SER A 32 -28.99 -25.47 -0.48
N LEU A 33 -27.84 -24.83 -0.30
CA LEU A 33 -27.11 -24.19 -1.38
C LEU A 33 -26.72 -25.27 -2.41
N PRO A 34 -27.09 -25.13 -3.69
CA PRO A 34 -26.59 -26.01 -4.72
C PRO A 34 -25.07 -25.88 -4.79
N ARG A 35 -24.38 -27.01 -4.93
CA ARG A 35 -22.95 -27.08 -5.28
C ARG A 35 -22.75 -26.31 -6.59
N MET A 36 -22.38 -25.04 -6.50
CA MET A 36 -21.78 -24.36 -7.64
C MET A 36 -20.37 -24.95 -7.78
N LEU A 37 -20.20 -25.78 -8.80
CA LEU A 37 -18.89 -26.10 -9.35
C LEU A 37 -18.15 -24.78 -9.58
N PRO A 38 -16.87 -24.66 -9.20
CA PRO A 38 -16.10 -23.47 -9.52
C PRO A 38 -16.14 -23.30 -11.04
N SER A 39 -16.83 -22.27 -11.51
CA SER A 39 -16.61 -21.81 -12.86
C SER A 39 -15.15 -21.37 -12.89
N THR A 40 -14.32 -22.06 -13.67
CA THR A 40 -12.99 -21.55 -14.01
C THR A 40 -13.20 -20.14 -14.54
N PRO A 41 -12.68 -19.07 -13.91
CA PRO A 41 -12.84 -17.73 -14.44
C PRO A 41 -12.25 -17.74 -15.85
N LYS A 42 -13.06 -17.33 -16.85
CA LYS A 42 -12.52 -17.02 -18.17
C LYS A 42 -11.37 -16.03 -17.96
N GLN A 43 -10.24 -16.29 -18.61
CA GLN A 43 -9.02 -15.47 -18.48
C GLN A 43 -9.36 -13.99 -18.62
N SER A 44 -8.93 -13.16 -17.67
CA SER A 44 -8.84 -11.74 -18.00
C SER A 44 -7.70 -11.58 -19.01
N PRO A 45 -7.86 -10.76 -20.07
CA PRO A 45 -6.79 -10.47 -21.02
C PRO A 45 -5.50 -10.01 -20.31
N ILE A 46 -5.66 -9.29 -19.19
CA ILE A 46 -4.57 -8.83 -18.33
C ILE A 46 -3.77 -10.01 -17.75
N GLN A 47 -4.44 -11.04 -17.23
CA GLN A 47 -3.77 -12.24 -16.70
C GLN A 47 -2.96 -12.99 -17.78
N GLN A 48 -3.46 -13.05 -19.01
CA GLN A 48 -2.72 -13.66 -20.13
C GLN A 48 -1.44 -12.87 -20.43
N ILE A 49 -1.54 -11.54 -20.57
CA ILE A 49 -0.41 -10.65 -20.85
C ILE A 49 0.66 -10.79 -19.75
N LEU A 50 0.24 -10.73 -18.49
CA LEU A 50 1.13 -10.84 -17.33
C LEU A 50 1.86 -12.20 -17.27
N SER A 51 1.16 -13.29 -17.59
CA SER A 51 1.77 -14.63 -17.60
C SER A 51 2.87 -14.79 -18.67
N GLN A 52 2.68 -14.17 -19.84
CA GLN A 52 3.66 -14.22 -20.93
C GLN A 52 4.93 -13.44 -20.61
N ILE A 53 4.79 -12.28 -19.95
CA ILE A 53 5.92 -11.46 -19.51
C ILE A 53 6.67 -12.17 -18.38
N GLY A 54 5.96 -12.72 -17.40
CA GLY A 54 6.56 -13.47 -16.29
C GLY A 54 7.37 -14.69 -16.72
N ALA A 55 7.02 -15.31 -17.85
CA ALA A 55 7.71 -16.49 -18.40
C ALA A 55 9.03 -16.18 -19.12
N ARG A 56 9.33 -14.91 -19.44
CA ARG A 56 10.54 -14.49 -20.18
C ARG A 56 11.75 -14.23 -19.30
N THR A 57 11.66 -14.42 -17.98
CA THR A 57 12.79 -14.25 -17.07
C THR A 57 13.82 -15.36 -17.26
N PRO A 58 15.10 -15.05 -17.56
CA PRO A 58 16.14 -16.07 -17.64
C PRO A 58 16.35 -16.68 -16.25
N ASN A 59 16.42 -18.02 -16.17
CA ASN A 59 16.98 -18.69 -15.00
C ASN A 59 18.38 -18.11 -14.76
N ALA A 60 18.64 -17.56 -13.57
CA ALA A 60 20.01 -17.24 -13.16
C ALA A 60 20.80 -18.55 -13.14
N ALA A 61 21.62 -18.78 -14.17
CA ALA A 61 22.57 -19.87 -14.18
C ALA A 61 23.57 -19.65 -13.02
N PRO A 62 23.90 -20.67 -12.23
CA PRO A 62 24.87 -20.51 -11.16
C PRO A 62 26.23 -20.15 -11.76
N ILE A 63 26.81 -19.06 -11.27
CA ILE A 63 28.16 -18.60 -11.63
C ILE A 63 29.15 -19.70 -11.20
N ALA A 64 29.65 -20.48 -12.15
CA ALA A 64 30.76 -21.40 -11.93
C ALA A 64 32.08 -20.62 -11.90
N ARG A 65 32.87 -20.80 -10.84
CA ARG A 65 34.26 -20.33 -10.76
C ARG A 65 35.14 -21.06 -11.79
N PRO A 66 36.21 -20.43 -12.32
CA PRO A 66 37.05 -21.05 -13.33
C PRO A 66 37.96 -22.12 -12.69
N ALA A 67 38.01 -23.31 -13.28
CA ALA A 67 39.00 -24.35 -12.99
C ALA A 67 39.95 -24.50 -14.18
N LEU A 68 41.25 -24.54 -13.89
CA LEU A 68 42.36 -24.84 -14.80
C LEU A 68 42.33 -26.32 -15.28
N PRO A 69 42.98 -26.65 -16.40
CA PRO A 69 42.70 -27.85 -17.18
C PRO A 69 43.54 -29.05 -16.72
N MET A 70 42.95 -30.25 -16.72
CA MET A 70 43.72 -31.49 -16.86
C MET A 70 42.96 -32.59 -17.64
N ALA A 71 43.66 -33.03 -18.69
CA ALA A 71 43.82 -34.38 -19.24
C ALA A 71 42.59 -35.23 -19.61
N SER A 72 42.58 -35.60 -20.90
CA SER A 72 41.70 -36.56 -21.55
C SER A 72 41.91 -37.99 -21.06
N ALA A 73 40.82 -38.71 -20.81
CA ALA A 73 40.76 -40.15 -20.98
C ALA A 73 39.37 -40.55 -21.51
N ALA A 74 39.35 -41.17 -22.69
CA ALA A 74 38.15 -41.68 -23.34
C ALA A 74 37.55 -42.84 -22.53
N ARG A 75 36.24 -42.79 -22.29
CA ARG A 75 35.46 -43.92 -21.76
C ARG A 75 34.17 -44.09 -22.55
N ALA A 76 33.88 -45.33 -22.89
CA ALA A 76 32.77 -45.80 -23.73
C ALA A 76 31.37 -45.45 -23.15
N PRO A 77 30.32 -45.37 -24.00
CA PRO A 77 28.98 -44.96 -23.57
C PRO A 77 28.30 -46.03 -22.71
N PRO A 78 27.46 -45.65 -21.74
CA PRO A 78 26.70 -46.60 -20.92
C PRO A 78 25.49 -47.16 -21.70
N PRO A 79 24.99 -48.35 -21.33
CA PRO A 79 23.82 -48.96 -21.95
C PRO A 79 22.52 -48.19 -21.61
N PRO A 80 21.47 -48.34 -22.43
CA PRO A 80 20.20 -47.63 -22.23
C PRO A 80 19.47 -48.07 -20.96
N PRO A 81 18.69 -47.17 -20.31
CA PRO A 81 17.96 -47.49 -19.09
C PRO A 81 16.79 -48.46 -19.36
N PRO A 82 16.42 -49.30 -18.38
CA PRO A 82 15.25 -50.17 -18.49
C PRO A 82 13.94 -49.38 -18.50
N PRO A 83 12.84 -49.95 -19.05
CA PRO A 83 11.56 -49.27 -19.16
C PRO A 83 10.94 -48.97 -17.80
N ALA A 84 10.31 -47.80 -17.69
CA ALA A 84 9.66 -47.31 -16.48
C ALA A 84 8.49 -48.23 -16.05
N PRO A 85 8.30 -48.46 -14.73
CA PRO A 85 7.15 -49.19 -14.22
C PRO A 85 5.85 -48.38 -14.41
N PRO A 86 4.69 -49.04 -14.51
CA PRO A 86 3.40 -48.37 -14.72
C PRO A 86 3.04 -47.46 -13.55
N ALA A 87 2.42 -46.32 -13.89
CA ALA A 87 1.97 -45.32 -12.92
C ALA A 87 1.04 -45.94 -11.86
N PRO A 88 1.20 -45.61 -10.56
CA PRO A 88 0.26 -46.04 -9.55
C PRO A 88 -1.11 -45.39 -9.78
N ALA A 89 -2.17 -46.17 -9.58
CA ALA A 89 -3.55 -45.73 -9.67
C ALA A 89 -3.81 -44.51 -8.74
N PRO A 90 -4.70 -43.59 -9.12
CA PRO A 90 -5.03 -42.43 -8.30
C PRO A 90 -5.55 -42.86 -6.93
N VAL A 91 -4.89 -42.41 -5.87
CA VAL A 91 -5.36 -42.57 -4.50
C VAL A 91 -6.71 -41.85 -4.37
N PRO A 92 -7.78 -42.52 -3.89
CA PRO A 92 -9.06 -41.87 -3.68
C PRO A 92 -8.89 -40.73 -2.67
N ARG A 93 -9.37 -39.54 -3.02
CA ARG A 93 -9.53 -38.42 -2.07
C ARG A 93 -10.37 -38.92 -0.87
N PRO A 94 -9.97 -38.66 0.39
CA PRO A 94 -10.84 -38.90 1.52
C PRO A 94 -12.16 -38.15 1.31
N ALA A 95 -13.29 -38.84 1.52
CA ALA A 95 -14.59 -38.20 1.54
C ALA A 95 -14.60 -37.07 2.59
N PRO A 96 -15.28 -35.93 2.32
CA PRO A 96 -15.41 -34.89 3.33
C PRO A 96 -16.05 -35.48 4.58
N ALA A 97 -15.38 -35.31 5.72
CA ALA A 97 -15.91 -35.66 7.02
C ALA A 97 -17.31 -35.05 7.17
N ALA A 98 -18.24 -35.86 7.67
CA ALA A 98 -19.62 -35.46 7.94
C ALA A 98 -19.63 -34.13 8.70
N THR A 99 -20.46 -33.19 8.26
CA THR A 99 -20.73 -31.92 8.93
C THR A 99 -21.23 -32.18 10.34
N GLN A 100 -20.31 -32.21 11.32
CA GLN A 100 -20.67 -32.00 12.71
C GLN A 100 -21.08 -30.54 12.84
N SER A 101 -22.30 -30.32 13.33
CA SER A 101 -22.80 -29.00 13.64
C SER A 101 -21.97 -28.38 14.77
N VAL A 102 -20.95 -27.60 14.42
CA VAL A 102 -20.29 -26.71 15.37
C VAL A 102 -21.26 -25.58 15.65
N LYS A 103 -21.89 -25.61 16.83
CA LYS A 103 -22.59 -24.44 17.37
C LYS A 103 -21.54 -23.40 17.75
N SER A 104 -21.10 -22.56 16.80
CA SER A 104 -20.24 -21.42 17.11
C SER A 104 -21.10 -20.24 17.61
N ASN A 105 -21.16 -20.07 18.92
CA ASN A 105 -21.83 -18.96 19.61
C ASN A 105 -21.04 -17.63 19.52
N MET A 106 -20.31 -17.36 18.43
CA MET A 106 -19.51 -16.14 18.32
C MET A 106 -20.21 -15.12 17.41
N GLN A 107 -21.11 -14.33 17.98
CA GLN A 107 -21.67 -13.12 17.37
C GLN A 107 -20.56 -12.07 17.26
N VAL A 108 -19.77 -12.11 16.19
CA VAL A 108 -18.96 -10.95 15.80
C VAL A 108 -19.96 -9.93 15.22
N PRO A 109 -20.08 -8.71 15.76
CA PRO A 109 -20.90 -7.69 15.12
C PRO A 109 -20.28 -7.39 13.75
N ILE A 110 -20.96 -7.80 12.68
CA ILE A 110 -20.52 -7.58 11.30
C ILE A 110 -21.18 -6.29 10.82
N LEU A 111 -20.37 -5.28 10.49
CA LEU A 111 -20.89 -4.01 9.97
C LEU A 111 -21.45 -4.21 8.56
N CYS A 112 -22.68 -3.75 8.33
CA CYS A 112 -23.26 -3.65 6.99
C CYS A 112 -23.22 -2.18 6.53
N PRO A 113 -22.36 -1.81 5.56
CA PRO A 113 -22.10 -0.41 5.23
C PRO A 113 -23.19 0.27 4.40
N PHE A 114 -24.12 -0.49 3.82
CA PHE A 114 -25.21 0.05 3.01
C PHE A 114 -26.49 0.15 3.81
N THR A 115 -26.70 1.30 4.42
CA THR A 115 -27.96 1.64 5.09
C THR A 115 -28.89 2.47 4.19
N GLU A 116 -28.35 3.17 3.20
CA GLU A 116 -29.11 4.05 2.30
C GLU A 116 -28.69 3.92 0.82
N PRO A 117 -29.63 4.07 -0.13
CA PRO A 117 -29.31 4.08 -1.57
C PRO A 117 -28.48 5.31 -1.96
N VAL A 118 -27.41 5.11 -2.73
CA VAL A 118 -26.63 6.21 -3.30
C VAL A 118 -27.38 6.81 -4.51
N THR A 119 -27.67 8.10 -4.47
CA THR A 119 -28.28 8.80 -5.62
C THR A 119 -27.21 9.57 -6.38
N CYS A 120 -27.23 9.49 -7.72
CA CYS A 120 -26.21 10.09 -8.57
C CYS A 120 -26.81 11.11 -9.53
N ASP A 121 -26.17 12.27 -9.64
CA ASP A 121 -26.35 13.18 -10.77
C ASP A 121 -25.31 12.84 -11.86
N PRO A 122 -25.73 12.25 -12.99
CA PRO A 122 -24.80 11.89 -14.07
C PRO A 122 -24.20 13.13 -14.76
N ASN A 123 -24.81 14.31 -14.61
CA ASN A 123 -24.35 15.55 -15.22
C ASN A 123 -23.42 16.36 -14.30
N PHE A 124 -23.20 15.92 -13.06
CA PHE A 124 -22.25 16.57 -12.16
C PHE A 124 -20.81 16.31 -12.65
N PRO A 125 -20.03 17.37 -12.98
CA PRO A 125 -18.75 17.22 -13.68
C PRO A 125 -17.58 16.78 -12.78
N TYR A 126 -17.79 16.75 -11.45
CA TYR A 126 -16.73 16.48 -10.49
C TYR A 126 -16.94 15.18 -9.74
N ARG A 127 -15.83 14.60 -9.27
CA ARG A 127 -15.85 13.47 -8.34
C ARG A 127 -16.50 13.90 -7.03
N THR A 128 -17.32 13.05 -6.43
CA THR A 128 -17.70 13.17 -5.02
C THR A 128 -16.47 13.01 -4.13
N LEU A 129 -16.55 13.45 -2.87
CA LEU A 129 -15.44 13.31 -1.92
C LEU A 129 -15.28 11.87 -1.43
N ASP A 130 -16.38 11.13 -1.33
CA ASP A 130 -16.40 9.76 -0.83
C ASP A 130 -16.23 8.72 -1.94
N GLY A 131 -16.04 9.12 -3.20
CA GLY A 131 -15.85 8.22 -4.35
C GLY A 131 -17.13 7.60 -4.91
N SER A 132 -18.30 7.89 -4.33
CA SER A 132 -19.59 7.47 -4.89
C SER A 132 -19.83 8.03 -6.30
N CYS A 133 -20.75 7.41 -7.06
CA CYS A 133 -21.16 7.86 -8.39
C CYS A 133 -20.04 7.89 -9.45
N ASN A 134 -18.89 7.29 -9.18
CA ASN A 134 -17.90 7.01 -10.23
C ASN A 134 -18.50 6.07 -11.27
N ASN A 135 -18.96 4.90 -10.82
CA ASN A 135 -19.71 3.96 -11.63
C ASN A 135 -21.21 4.25 -11.54
N LEU A 136 -21.85 4.64 -12.65
CA LEU A 136 -23.27 5.00 -12.66
C LEU A 136 -24.22 3.79 -12.61
N ARG A 137 -23.74 2.58 -12.94
CA ARG A 137 -24.53 1.33 -12.82
C ARG A 137 -24.48 0.78 -11.40
N THR A 138 -23.30 0.83 -10.79
CA THR A 138 -23.06 0.42 -9.41
C THR A 138 -22.52 1.63 -8.65
N ASN A 139 -23.44 2.55 -8.31
CA ASN A 139 -23.21 3.86 -7.70
C ASN A 139 -22.28 3.90 -6.48
N TRP A 140 -22.05 2.79 -5.82
CA TRP A 140 -21.20 2.68 -4.65
C TRP A 140 -19.81 2.08 -4.92
N MET A 141 -19.57 1.58 -6.12
CA MET A 141 -18.31 0.91 -6.47
C MET A 141 -17.13 1.88 -6.35
N GLY A 142 -16.21 1.58 -5.43
CA GLY A 142 -15.03 2.40 -5.14
C GLY A 142 -15.24 3.51 -4.10
N LYS A 143 -16.46 3.63 -3.54
CA LYS A 143 -16.77 4.54 -2.44
C LYS A 143 -15.96 4.19 -1.17
N ALA A 144 -15.61 5.19 -0.36
CA ALA A 144 -15.08 5.01 0.98
C ALA A 144 -16.08 4.32 1.92
N ARG A 145 -15.53 3.60 2.91
CA ARG A 145 -16.23 2.84 3.96
C ARG A 145 -17.06 1.66 3.44
N ILE A 146 -16.56 0.99 2.39
CA ILE A 146 -17.14 -0.25 1.84
C ILE A 146 -16.15 -1.41 1.96
N PRO A 147 -16.58 -2.69 1.82
CA PRO A 147 -15.66 -3.80 1.89
C PRO A 147 -14.68 -3.82 0.72
N TYR A 148 -13.43 -4.17 1.00
CA TYR A 148 -12.45 -4.51 -0.04
C TYR A 148 -12.99 -5.65 -0.91
N LYS A 149 -12.66 -5.65 -2.21
CA LYS A 149 -12.92 -6.82 -3.05
C LYS A 149 -11.87 -7.92 -2.76
N ARG A 150 -12.13 -9.13 -3.23
CA ARG A 150 -11.24 -10.29 -3.08
C ARG A 150 -10.80 -10.77 -4.47
N LEU A 151 -9.50 -11.02 -4.65
CA LEU A 151 -9.01 -11.71 -5.87
C LEU A 151 -9.29 -13.21 -5.82
N ILE A 152 -9.08 -13.79 -4.64
CA ILE A 152 -9.25 -15.20 -4.33
C ILE A 152 -10.09 -15.25 -3.05
N ARG A 153 -10.89 -16.30 -2.88
CA ARG A 153 -11.69 -16.51 -1.66
C ARG A 153 -10.78 -16.51 -0.41
N ALA A 154 -11.26 -15.98 0.72
CA ALA A 154 -10.44 -15.89 1.91
C ALA A 154 -10.15 -17.29 2.50
N ALA A 155 -8.96 -17.43 3.08
CA ALA A 155 -8.46 -18.63 3.72
C ALA A 155 -8.54 -18.50 5.25
N TYR A 156 -9.75 -18.52 5.80
CA TYR A 156 -9.98 -18.65 7.25
C TYR A 156 -9.99 -20.11 7.69
N ALA A 157 -9.51 -20.39 8.90
CA ALA A 157 -9.38 -21.76 9.40
C ALA A 157 -10.73 -22.47 9.59
N ASP A 158 -11.76 -21.71 9.98
CA ASP A 158 -13.16 -22.13 10.09
C ASP A 158 -13.97 -21.85 8.81
N GLY A 159 -13.33 -21.31 7.77
CA GLY A 159 -14.00 -20.83 6.55
C GLY A 159 -14.86 -19.57 6.73
N LEU A 160 -14.82 -18.93 7.91
CA LEU A 160 -15.65 -17.78 8.24
C LEU A 160 -14.84 -16.60 8.76
N SER A 161 -14.07 -16.77 9.86
CA SER A 161 -13.44 -15.64 10.55
C SER A 161 -12.19 -15.99 11.36
N GLU A 162 -11.92 -17.26 11.66
CA GLU A 162 -10.75 -17.67 12.44
C GLU A 162 -9.47 -17.49 11.62
N PRO A 163 -8.43 -16.82 12.16
CA PRO A 163 -7.19 -16.57 11.43
C PRO A 163 -6.60 -17.83 10.78
N ARG A 164 -5.97 -17.65 9.62
CA ARG A 164 -5.44 -18.75 8.80
C ARG A 164 -4.56 -19.71 9.61
N LYS A 165 -4.79 -21.00 9.43
CA LYS A 165 -3.96 -22.11 9.92
C LYS A 165 -3.24 -22.82 8.77
N SER A 166 -2.32 -23.73 9.10
CA SER A 166 -1.68 -24.59 8.12
C SER A 166 -2.71 -25.46 7.39
N VAL A 167 -2.38 -25.91 6.19
CA VAL A 167 -3.23 -26.82 5.39
C VAL A 167 -3.64 -28.11 6.12
N ASP A 168 -2.89 -28.54 7.14
CA ASP A 168 -3.23 -29.71 7.98
C ASP A 168 -4.03 -29.35 9.26
N GLY A 169 -4.40 -28.09 9.43
CA GLY A 169 -5.12 -27.57 10.60
C GLY A 169 -4.22 -27.19 11.78
N SER A 170 -2.90 -27.39 11.69
CA SER A 170 -1.93 -26.97 12.72
C SER A 170 -1.65 -25.46 12.66
N GLU A 171 -1.02 -24.92 13.72
CA GLU A 171 -0.70 -23.49 13.78
C GLU A 171 0.40 -23.13 12.77
N LEU A 172 0.24 -21.98 12.09
CA LEU A 172 1.30 -21.43 11.26
C LEU A 172 2.49 -20.94 12.12
N PRO A 173 3.70 -20.84 11.55
CA PRO A 173 4.88 -20.38 12.29
C PRO A 173 4.68 -18.98 12.84
N ASN A 174 5.27 -18.69 13.99
CA ASN A 174 5.17 -17.38 14.62
C ASN A 174 5.68 -16.27 13.66
N ALA A 175 4.89 -15.20 13.48
CA ALA A 175 5.23 -14.11 12.57
C ALA A 175 6.57 -13.43 12.92
N ARG A 176 6.89 -13.31 14.21
CA ARG A 176 8.14 -12.75 14.70
C ARG A 176 9.33 -13.66 14.44
N ASP A 177 9.16 -14.97 14.54
CA ASP A 177 10.22 -15.92 14.22
C ASP A 177 10.62 -15.83 12.74
N ILE A 178 9.64 -15.60 11.85
CA ILE A 178 9.88 -15.32 10.43
C ILE A 178 10.64 -14.00 10.27
N THR A 179 10.25 -12.93 10.96
CA THR A 179 11.00 -11.66 10.89
C THR A 179 12.44 -11.82 11.34
N CYS A 180 12.65 -12.45 12.50
CA CYS A 180 13.97 -12.59 13.10
C CYS A 180 14.90 -13.49 12.28
N GLY A 181 14.36 -14.56 11.71
CA GLY A 181 15.14 -15.57 11.01
C GLY A 181 15.35 -15.29 9.52
N LEU A 182 14.39 -14.63 8.85
CA LEU A 182 14.45 -14.34 7.41
C LEU A 182 14.66 -12.85 7.12
N HIS A 183 13.86 -12.00 7.76
CA HIS A 183 13.78 -10.58 7.48
C HIS A 183 14.72 -9.74 8.35
N SER A 184 15.94 -10.24 8.53
CA SER A 184 16.97 -9.54 9.29
C SER A 184 17.54 -8.34 8.52
N GLU A 185 18.39 -7.57 9.18
CA GLU A 185 18.95 -6.35 8.61
C GLU A 185 20.14 -6.65 7.71
N LYS A 186 20.01 -6.26 6.43
CA LYS A 186 21.11 -6.14 5.49
C LYS A 186 20.86 -4.93 4.59
N TYR A 187 21.90 -4.14 4.35
CA TYR A 187 21.81 -2.94 3.53
C TYR A 187 22.04 -3.26 2.06
N GLU A 188 20.97 -3.69 1.39
CA GLU A 188 20.94 -3.88 -0.06
C GLU A 188 20.28 -2.66 -0.72
N ILE A 189 21.10 -1.85 -1.40
CA ILE A 189 20.68 -0.59 -2.02
C ILE A 189 20.31 -0.81 -3.49
N GLU A 190 19.23 -0.17 -3.93
CA GLU A 190 18.86 -0.05 -5.35
C GLU A 190 19.54 1.21 -5.94
N PRO A 191 20.60 1.08 -6.74
CA PRO A 191 21.43 2.22 -7.14
C PRO A 191 20.74 3.20 -8.10
N PHE A 192 19.65 2.80 -8.75
CA PHE A 192 19.02 3.57 -9.83
C PHE A 192 17.79 4.35 -9.39
N VAL A 193 17.24 4.09 -8.20
CA VAL A 193 15.95 4.63 -7.73
C VAL A 193 16.12 5.32 -6.40
N ASN A 194 15.52 6.50 -6.25
CA ASN A 194 15.67 7.36 -5.07
C ASN A 194 14.55 7.16 -4.05
N HIS A 195 14.79 7.57 -2.81
CA HIS A 195 13.90 7.37 -1.67
C HIS A 195 12.53 8.04 -1.85
N ILE A 196 12.45 9.10 -2.65
CA ILE A 196 11.18 9.73 -3.03
C ILE A 196 10.24 8.78 -3.79
N PHE A 197 10.77 7.78 -4.51
CA PHE A 197 9.97 6.72 -5.14
C PHE A 197 9.22 5.89 -4.10
N MET A 198 9.92 5.45 -3.04
CA MET A 198 9.30 4.69 -1.95
C MET A 198 8.23 5.56 -1.27
N GLN A 199 8.54 6.82 -1.00
CA GLN A 199 7.62 7.73 -0.34
C GLN A 199 6.38 8.04 -1.18
N TRP A 200 6.53 8.15 -2.51
CA TRP A 200 5.41 8.26 -3.46
C TRP A 200 4.52 7.03 -3.37
N GLY A 201 5.11 5.83 -3.39
CA GLY A 201 4.40 4.56 -3.22
C GLY A 201 3.60 4.49 -1.91
N GLN A 202 4.19 4.91 -0.79
CA GLN A 202 3.48 5.00 0.48
C GLN A 202 2.30 5.97 0.40
N TRP A 203 2.52 7.16 -0.14
CA TRP A 203 1.50 8.21 -0.17
C TRP A 203 0.31 7.82 -1.07
N ILE A 204 0.52 7.26 -2.26
CA ILE A 204 -0.58 6.76 -3.09
C ILE A 204 -1.28 5.54 -2.48
N ASN A 205 -0.56 4.70 -1.72
CA ASN A 205 -1.18 3.61 -0.97
C ASN A 205 -2.15 4.15 0.10
N HIS A 206 -1.81 5.28 0.72
CA HIS A 206 -2.70 5.97 1.66
C HIS A 206 -3.91 6.59 0.98
N ASP A 207 -3.78 7.01 -0.28
CA ASP A 207 -4.86 7.58 -1.08
C ASP A 207 -5.95 6.56 -1.44
N ILE A 208 -5.61 5.26 -1.52
CA ILE A 208 -6.55 4.22 -1.97
C ILE A 208 -6.90 3.16 -0.91
N THR A 209 -6.20 3.14 0.23
CA THR A 209 -6.44 2.16 1.31
C THR A 209 -6.37 2.75 2.71
N SER A 210 -7.28 2.29 3.56
CA SER A 210 -7.18 2.40 5.02
C SER A 210 -8.06 1.33 5.68
N PHE A 211 -7.65 0.78 6.83
CA PHE A 211 -8.43 -0.24 7.53
C PHE A 211 -9.15 0.35 8.74
N ALA A 212 -10.40 -0.05 8.96
CA ALA A 212 -11.02 0.11 10.27
C ALA A 212 -10.50 -0.96 11.24
N VAL A 213 -10.37 -0.62 12.52
CA VAL A 213 -10.12 -1.59 13.60
C VAL A 213 -11.18 -1.46 14.67
N SER A 214 -11.54 -2.61 15.24
CA SER A 214 -12.65 -2.70 16.18
C SER A 214 -12.31 -1.91 17.45
N THR A 215 -12.94 -0.75 17.61
CA THR A 215 -12.92 0.04 18.85
C THR A 215 -14.35 0.14 19.34
N GLU A 216 -14.75 -0.71 20.29
CA GLU A 216 -15.87 -0.35 21.16
C GLU A 216 -15.32 0.49 22.32
N GLU A 217 -16.14 1.44 22.75
CA GLU A 217 -15.90 2.31 23.89
C GLU A 217 -15.51 1.50 25.14
N GLU A 218 -14.55 2.01 25.92
CA GLU A 218 -14.13 1.49 27.23
C GLU A 218 -13.35 0.16 27.31
N ILE A 219 -12.67 -0.30 26.25
CA ILE A 219 -11.69 -1.39 26.44
C ILE A 219 -10.27 -0.89 26.16
N ASP A 220 -9.61 -0.55 27.28
CA ASP A 220 -8.16 -0.57 27.47
C ASP A 220 -7.58 -1.68 26.58
N ILE A 221 -6.79 -1.34 25.53
CA ILE A 221 -6.23 -2.34 24.62
C ILE A 221 -5.56 -3.37 25.50
N PRO A 222 -6.05 -4.62 25.51
CA PRO A 222 -5.63 -5.51 26.54
C PRO A 222 -4.16 -5.78 26.28
N ALA A 223 -3.32 -5.33 27.22
CA ALA A 223 -1.91 -5.68 27.28
C ALA A 223 -1.76 -7.18 26.99
N CYS A 224 -0.60 -7.62 26.52
CA CYS A 224 -0.30 -9.03 26.26
C CYS A 224 -0.83 -10.04 27.31
N THR A 225 -1.04 -9.61 28.55
CA THR A 225 -1.58 -10.37 29.68
C THR A 225 -3.11 -10.50 29.76
N LYS A 226 -3.89 -9.66 29.06
CA LYS A 226 -5.37 -9.65 29.07
C LYS A 226 -6.00 -10.06 27.72
N CYS A 227 -5.18 -10.31 26.71
CA CYS A 227 -5.57 -10.58 25.33
C CYS A 227 -5.34 -12.07 25.02
N GLU A 228 -6.12 -12.96 25.62
CA GLU A 228 -6.27 -14.32 25.10
C GLU A 228 -6.83 -14.23 23.67
N ARG A 229 -6.56 -15.18 22.76
CA ARG A 229 -7.00 -15.13 21.35
C ARG A 229 -8.54 -15.06 21.25
N THR A 230 -9.11 -13.86 21.35
CA THR A 230 -10.55 -13.61 21.23
C THR A 230 -10.89 -13.15 19.81
N ALA A 231 -12.18 -12.99 19.51
CA ALA A 231 -12.68 -12.44 18.25
C ALA A 231 -12.02 -11.10 17.81
N LYS A 232 -11.44 -10.35 18.75
CA LYS A 232 -10.92 -8.99 18.57
C LYS A 232 -9.38 -8.92 18.63
N CYS A 233 -8.71 -9.93 19.18
CA CYS A 233 -7.32 -9.88 19.62
C CYS A 233 -6.47 -10.99 18.97
N LEU A 234 -5.31 -10.67 18.40
CA LEU A 234 -4.43 -11.65 17.74
C LEU A 234 -2.92 -11.35 17.96
N PRO A 235 -2.45 -11.31 19.22
CA PRO A 235 -1.10 -10.87 19.57
C PRO A 235 0.00 -11.75 18.94
N VAL A 236 1.14 -11.14 18.60
CA VAL A 236 2.32 -11.88 18.12
C VAL A 236 3.21 -12.21 19.30
N GLN A 237 3.35 -13.49 19.63
CA GLN A 237 4.12 -13.93 20.79
C GLN A 237 5.62 -13.72 20.59
N ILE A 238 6.33 -13.26 21.62
CA ILE A 238 7.79 -13.16 21.61
C ILE A 238 8.34 -14.51 22.09
N THR A 239 9.09 -15.19 21.21
CA THR A 239 9.70 -16.50 21.50
C THR A 239 11.21 -16.35 21.77
N SER A 240 11.83 -17.40 22.30
CA SER A 240 13.29 -17.53 22.41
C SER A 240 13.92 -18.29 21.23
N ASN A 241 13.16 -18.61 20.17
CA ASN A 241 13.64 -19.44 19.05
C ASN A 241 14.72 -18.74 18.22
N PHE A 242 14.70 -17.41 18.16
CA PHE A 242 15.68 -16.59 17.45
C PHE A 242 16.17 -15.44 18.35
N THR A 243 17.47 -15.18 18.33
CA THR A 243 18.08 -14.02 19.00
C THR A 243 17.84 -12.75 18.21
N CYS A 244 16.73 -12.06 18.51
CA CYS A 244 16.46 -10.73 17.97
C CYS A 244 16.64 -9.69 19.08
N ASN A 245 17.91 -9.31 19.28
CA ASN A 245 18.44 -8.68 20.49
C ASN A 245 17.72 -7.42 20.99
N CYS A 246 16.96 -6.70 20.16
CA CYS A 246 16.33 -5.45 20.57
C CYS A 246 15.01 -5.63 21.34
N ILE A 247 14.20 -6.66 21.00
CA ILE A 247 12.89 -6.88 21.64
C ILE A 247 12.99 -7.69 22.95
N GLN A 248 14.07 -8.46 23.12
CA GLN A 248 14.28 -9.25 24.34
C GLN A 248 14.53 -8.38 25.59
N GLN A 249 14.81 -7.08 25.41
CA GLN A 249 14.88 -6.09 26.48
C GLN A 249 13.51 -5.49 26.85
N MET A 250 12.46 -5.79 26.06
CA MET A 250 11.10 -5.37 26.40
C MET A 250 10.58 -6.20 27.58
N THR A 251 9.91 -5.52 28.51
CA THR A 251 9.24 -6.16 29.65
C THR A 251 7.97 -6.94 29.25
N HIS A 252 7.56 -6.89 27.97
CA HIS A 252 6.33 -7.49 27.46
C HIS A 252 6.62 -8.82 26.75
N LYS A 253 5.75 -9.83 26.93
CA LYS A 253 5.89 -11.18 26.34
C LYS A 253 5.33 -11.31 24.91
N CYS A 254 4.75 -10.25 24.36
CA CYS A 254 4.17 -10.24 23.01
C CYS A 254 4.28 -8.85 22.37
N ILE A 255 4.03 -8.79 21.07
CA ILE A 255 3.71 -7.56 20.33
C ILE A 255 2.18 -7.48 20.25
N GLU A 256 1.62 -6.39 20.73
CA GLU A 256 0.16 -6.14 20.74
C GLU A 256 -0.38 -6.10 19.31
N PHE A 257 -1.55 -6.71 19.09
CA PHE A 257 -2.22 -6.78 17.79
C PHE A 257 -3.74 -6.97 17.93
N THR A 258 -4.53 -6.00 17.48
CA THR A 258 -5.99 -6.06 17.30
C THR A 258 -6.35 -6.37 15.86
N ARG A 259 -7.35 -7.23 15.71
CA ARG A 259 -7.93 -7.62 14.43
C ARG A 259 -8.69 -6.46 13.79
N SER A 260 -8.64 -6.36 12.47
CA SER A 260 -9.38 -5.32 11.75
C SER A 260 -10.88 -5.50 11.86
N THR A 261 -11.66 -4.41 11.81
CA THR A 261 -13.11 -4.45 11.95
C THR A 261 -13.72 -5.41 10.93
N ALA A 262 -14.58 -6.30 11.41
CA ALA A 262 -15.28 -7.25 10.57
C ALA A 262 -16.44 -6.56 9.83
N THR A 263 -16.55 -6.83 8.54
CA THR A 263 -17.71 -6.53 7.69
C THR A 263 -18.00 -7.75 6.83
N PHE A 264 -19.02 -7.71 5.98
CA PHE A 264 -19.29 -8.74 4.98
C PHE A 264 -18.31 -8.62 3.81
N THR A 265 -18.03 -9.71 3.09
CA THR A 265 -17.20 -9.63 1.86
C THR A 265 -17.92 -8.94 0.71
N ASP A 266 -19.25 -8.94 0.73
CA ASP A 266 -20.07 -8.20 -0.20
C ASP A 266 -20.74 -7.00 0.48
N PRO A 267 -20.86 -5.87 -0.22
CA PRO A 267 -21.51 -4.68 0.33
C PRO A 267 -23.00 -4.86 0.62
N MET A 268 -23.66 -5.87 0.06
CA MET A 268 -25.08 -6.18 0.30
C MET A 268 -25.29 -7.14 1.48
N CYS A 269 -24.23 -7.50 2.19
CA CYS A 269 -24.25 -8.26 3.43
C CYS A 269 -24.87 -9.66 3.29
N GLN A 270 -24.62 -10.33 2.17
CA GLN A 270 -25.17 -11.64 1.82
C GLN A 270 -24.23 -12.80 2.18
N SER A 271 -22.93 -12.56 2.30
CA SER A 271 -21.91 -13.57 2.53
C SER A 271 -21.41 -13.57 3.99
N PRO A 272 -21.58 -14.68 4.76
CA PRO A 272 -21.18 -14.73 6.16
C PRO A 272 -19.66 -14.76 6.37
N GLU A 273 -18.87 -14.85 5.31
CA GLU A 273 -17.40 -14.82 5.37
C GLU A 273 -16.90 -13.41 5.77
N ARG A 274 -15.92 -13.34 6.66
CA ARG A 274 -15.39 -12.09 7.21
C ARG A 274 -14.66 -11.27 6.13
N GLY A 275 -15.22 -10.11 5.81
CA GLY A 275 -14.60 -9.02 5.07
C GLY A 275 -13.97 -7.97 5.99
N GLN A 276 -13.27 -7.01 5.37
CA GLN A 276 -12.71 -5.82 6.03
C GLN A 276 -13.06 -4.58 5.23
N LEU A 277 -13.24 -3.45 5.91
CA LEU A 277 -13.62 -2.18 5.31
C LEU A 277 -12.41 -1.41 4.79
N ASN A 278 -12.53 -0.85 3.59
CA ASN A 278 -11.69 0.24 3.14
C ASN A 278 -12.28 1.56 3.62
N MET A 279 -11.57 2.26 4.51
CA MET A 279 -11.99 3.58 5.00
C MET A 279 -11.69 4.71 4.00
N GLN A 280 -10.93 4.41 2.95
CA GLN A 280 -10.55 5.34 1.89
C GLN A 280 -11.37 5.10 0.61
N THR A 281 -11.42 6.09 -0.30
CA THR A 281 -11.89 5.85 -1.67
C THR A 281 -10.94 4.86 -2.36
N ALA A 282 -11.41 4.18 -3.41
CA ALA A 282 -10.54 3.27 -4.15
C ALA A 282 -9.64 3.98 -5.18
N PHE A 283 -9.95 5.23 -5.53
CA PHE A 283 -9.38 5.93 -6.67
C PHE A 283 -8.15 6.75 -6.27
N LEU A 284 -7.23 6.95 -7.20
CA LEU A 284 -6.19 7.98 -7.07
C LEU A 284 -6.82 9.34 -7.31
N ASP A 285 -7.43 9.91 -6.27
CA ASP A 285 -8.27 11.11 -6.31
C ASP A 285 -7.86 12.18 -5.28
N GLY A 286 -6.67 12.01 -4.68
CA GLY A 286 -6.13 12.94 -3.70
C GLY A 286 -6.96 13.00 -2.42
N SER A 287 -7.78 11.99 -2.13
CA SER A 287 -8.54 11.90 -0.88
C SER A 287 -7.66 11.97 0.38
N SER A 288 -6.37 11.64 0.28
CA SER A 288 -5.35 11.91 1.30
C SER A 288 -5.08 13.41 1.56
N ILE A 289 -5.44 14.29 0.63
CA ILE A 289 -5.40 15.75 0.72
C ILE A 289 -6.77 16.27 1.14
N TYR A 290 -7.83 15.79 0.49
CA TYR A 290 -9.17 16.39 0.54
C TYR A 290 -10.10 15.78 1.59
N GLY A 291 -9.78 14.61 2.13
CA GLY A 291 -10.68 13.80 2.96
C GLY A 291 -11.70 13.03 2.13
N VAL A 292 -12.46 12.17 2.81
CA VAL A 292 -13.46 11.26 2.20
C VAL A 292 -14.90 11.62 2.52
N SER A 293 -15.15 12.77 3.14
CA SER A 293 -16.48 13.26 3.53
C SER A 293 -16.58 14.77 3.33
N VAL A 294 -17.82 15.26 3.13
CA VAL A 294 -18.09 16.70 2.98
C VAL A 294 -17.73 17.44 4.27
N GLU A 295 -18.01 16.83 5.41
CA GLU A 295 -17.79 17.36 6.76
C GLU A 295 -16.29 17.52 7.05
N ASP A 296 -15.47 16.54 6.67
CA ASP A 296 -14.03 16.60 6.89
C ASP A 296 -13.37 17.57 5.92
N ASN A 297 -13.79 17.57 4.65
CA ASN A 297 -13.31 18.52 3.67
C ASN A 297 -13.63 19.98 4.07
N ALA A 298 -14.83 20.24 4.60
CA ALA A 298 -15.22 21.57 5.07
C ALA A 298 -14.29 22.11 6.18
N LYS A 299 -13.73 21.23 7.01
CA LYS A 299 -12.75 21.57 8.07
C LYS A 299 -11.32 21.73 7.54
N LEU A 300 -11.07 21.41 6.28
CA LEU A 300 -9.75 21.50 5.62
C LEU A 300 -9.69 22.66 4.61
N ARG A 301 -10.83 23.24 4.23
CA ARG A 301 -10.93 24.36 3.28
C ARG A 301 -10.78 25.70 3.95
N ASP A 302 -10.07 26.61 3.27
CA ASP A 302 -10.00 28.01 3.62
C ASP A 302 -11.10 28.78 2.87
N LYS A 303 -12.17 29.11 3.60
CA LYS A 303 -13.32 29.86 3.07
C LYS A 303 -13.19 31.38 3.23
N SER A 304 -12.09 31.87 3.83
CA SER A 304 -11.97 33.29 4.21
C SER A 304 -11.85 34.23 3.01
N MET A 305 -11.26 33.75 1.91
CA MET A 305 -10.92 34.58 0.75
C MET A 305 -11.76 34.29 -0.50
N GLY A 306 -12.62 33.26 -0.50
CA GLY A 306 -13.43 32.88 -1.66
C GLY A 306 -12.62 32.42 -2.88
N LYS A 307 -11.44 31.83 -2.67
CA LYS A 307 -10.48 31.44 -3.72
C LYS A 307 -10.32 29.94 -3.90
N GLY A 308 -11.20 29.14 -3.34
CA GLY A 308 -11.17 27.68 -3.41
C GLY A 308 -9.92 27.06 -2.77
N ARG A 309 -9.34 27.71 -1.75
CA ARG A 309 -8.08 27.29 -1.11
C ARG A 309 -8.30 26.23 -0.03
N MET A 310 -7.22 25.51 0.29
CA MET A 310 -7.09 24.67 1.47
C MET A 310 -6.41 25.46 2.61
N MET A 311 -6.79 25.17 3.85
CA MET A 311 -6.18 25.78 5.03
C MET A 311 -4.70 25.43 5.12
N VAL A 312 -3.90 26.39 5.58
CA VAL A 312 -2.48 26.24 5.88
C VAL A 312 -2.15 26.95 7.20
N SER A 313 -1.06 26.53 7.85
CA SER A 313 -0.50 27.23 9.01
C SER A 313 0.71 28.08 8.61
N SER A 314 1.35 28.73 9.59
CA SER A 314 2.54 29.56 9.36
C SER A 314 3.63 28.79 8.60
N GLY A 315 4.32 29.46 7.68
CA GLY A 315 5.31 28.82 6.80
C GLY A 315 4.71 28.01 5.65
N ASN A 316 3.42 28.21 5.33
CA ASN A 316 2.69 27.47 4.29
C ASN A 316 2.78 25.94 4.53
N LEU A 317 2.69 25.55 5.80
CA LEU A 317 2.63 24.17 6.25
C LEU A 317 1.17 23.71 6.37
N LEU A 318 0.96 22.42 6.56
CA LEU A 318 -0.37 21.87 6.86
C LEU A 318 -1.01 22.55 8.09
N PRO A 319 -2.35 22.55 8.20
CA PRO A 319 -3.03 22.96 9.44
C PRO A 319 -2.54 22.17 10.64
N LYS A 320 -2.43 22.80 11.81
CA LYS A 320 -2.06 22.12 13.06
C LYS A 320 -3.24 21.29 13.58
N ASN A 321 -2.96 20.09 14.12
CA ASN A 321 -3.97 19.28 14.77
C ASN A 321 -4.26 19.81 16.19
N ASN A 322 -5.35 20.56 16.34
CA ASN A 322 -5.68 21.27 17.59
C ASN A 322 -6.27 20.41 18.72
N LYS A 323 -6.36 19.07 18.58
CA LYS A 323 -6.79 18.17 19.67
C LYS A 323 -5.84 18.24 20.86
N GLU A 324 -6.34 18.41 22.09
CA GLU A 324 -5.49 18.60 23.29
C GLU A 324 -4.46 17.50 23.51
N ARG A 325 -4.81 16.25 23.22
CA ARG A 325 -3.91 15.08 23.21
C ARG A 325 -4.17 14.24 21.97
N PRO A 326 -3.58 14.59 20.81
CA PRO A 326 -3.77 13.82 19.59
C PRO A 326 -3.08 12.46 19.72
N SER A 327 -3.73 11.39 19.28
CA SER A 327 -3.09 10.06 19.22
C SER A 327 -1.97 10.02 18.20
N ASP A 328 -2.10 10.79 17.12
CA ASP A 328 -1.22 10.92 15.98
C ASP A 328 -0.05 11.91 16.18
N CYS A 329 0.21 12.34 17.42
CA CYS A 329 1.26 13.33 17.68
C CYS A 329 1.91 13.17 19.05
N LEU A 330 3.24 12.98 19.07
CA LEU A 330 4.01 12.78 20.31
C LEU A 330 4.63 14.07 20.85
N ASP A 331 4.85 15.06 19.99
CA ASP A 331 5.24 16.40 20.39
C ASP A 331 4.07 17.35 20.18
N PHE A 332 3.26 17.53 21.23
CA PHE A 332 2.08 18.39 21.23
C PHE A 332 2.35 19.78 21.82
N THR A 333 3.62 20.18 21.95
CA THR A 333 3.96 21.58 22.29
C THR A 333 3.35 22.53 21.25
N LYS A 334 2.95 23.74 21.67
CA LYS A 334 2.27 24.71 20.80
C LYS A 334 3.12 25.07 19.57
N GLU A 335 4.44 25.03 19.74
CA GLU A 335 5.45 25.35 18.76
C GLU A 335 5.73 24.21 17.77
N LYS A 336 5.63 22.94 18.19
CA LYS A 336 6.04 21.77 17.39
C LYS A 336 4.94 20.77 17.04
N ARG A 337 3.69 21.20 17.19
CA ARG A 337 2.47 20.40 16.97
C ARG A 337 2.43 19.75 15.58
N CYS A 338 1.92 18.52 15.52
CA CYS A 338 1.72 17.79 14.27
C CYS A 338 0.52 18.32 13.47
N PHE A 339 0.32 17.74 12.29
CA PHE A 339 -0.53 18.28 11.24
C PHE A 339 -1.91 17.62 11.16
N LYS A 340 -2.83 18.26 10.45
CA LYS A 340 -4.11 17.69 10.04
C LYS A 340 -4.18 17.71 8.51
N ALA A 341 -4.58 16.60 7.92
CA ALA A 341 -4.76 16.43 6.47
C ALA A 341 -6.05 15.67 6.18
N GLY A 342 -6.28 15.32 4.90
CA GLY A 342 -7.38 14.44 4.49
C GLY A 342 -7.20 12.98 4.91
N ASP A 343 -5.96 12.56 5.17
CA ASP A 343 -5.60 11.26 5.76
C ASP A 343 -5.00 11.44 7.16
N ASP A 344 -5.54 10.69 8.13
CA ASP A 344 -5.13 10.76 9.53
C ASP A 344 -3.72 10.20 9.78
N ARG A 345 -3.16 9.45 8.82
CA ARG A 345 -1.80 8.90 8.93
C ARG A 345 -0.74 9.89 8.44
N CYS A 346 -1.11 11.11 8.06
CA CYS A 346 -0.16 12.13 7.56
C CYS A 346 1.03 12.37 8.49
N ASN A 347 0.86 12.16 9.80
CA ASN A 347 1.91 12.33 10.81
C ASN A 347 2.76 11.09 11.07
N GLN A 348 2.56 9.98 10.36
CA GLN A 348 3.20 8.70 10.69
C GLN A 348 4.73 8.81 10.71
N ASN A 349 5.33 9.42 9.69
CA ASN A 349 6.76 9.68 9.63
C ASN A 349 7.05 10.98 8.86
N THR A 350 8.22 11.55 9.10
CA THR A 350 8.61 12.85 8.54
C THR A 350 8.65 12.87 7.00
N GLY A 351 9.02 11.77 6.34
CA GLY A 351 9.00 11.67 4.88
C GLY A 351 7.58 11.82 4.33
N LEU A 352 6.61 11.11 4.91
CA LEU A 352 5.20 11.17 4.52
C LEU A 352 4.58 12.55 4.72
N MET A 353 4.87 13.21 5.85
CA MET A 353 4.41 14.57 6.12
C MET A 353 4.78 15.55 4.99
N THR A 354 5.90 15.32 4.29
CA THR A 354 6.36 16.24 3.24
C THR A 354 5.41 16.23 2.04
N PHE A 355 4.89 15.04 1.68
CA PHE A 355 3.97 14.84 0.57
C PHE A 355 2.65 15.55 0.80
N HIS A 356 2.05 15.37 1.98
CA HIS A 356 0.85 16.10 2.34
C HIS A 356 1.06 17.62 2.26
N THR A 357 2.23 18.10 2.68
CA THR A 357 2.52 19.54 2.70
C THR A 357 2.70 20.11 1.29
N PHE A 358 3.60 19.55 0.47
CA PHE A 358 3.82 20.12 -0.88
C PHE A 358 2.61 19.95 -1.80
N MET A 359 1.75 18.95 -1.58
CA MET A 359 0.53 18.78 -2.36
C MET A 359 -0.56 19.81 -2.00
N ILE A 360 -0.67 20.23 -0.73
CA ILE A 360 -1.52 21.38 -0.37
C ILE A 360 -0.96 22.69 -0.92
N ARG A 361 0.37 22.85 -0.93
CA ARG A 361 1.01 24.00 -1.59
C ARG A 361 0.65 24.05 -3.08
N GLU A 362 0.69 22.90 -3.77
CA GLU A 362 0.34 22.82 -5.19
C GLU A 362 -1.14 23.14 -5.43
N HIS A 363 -2.04 22.63 -4.57
CA HIS A 363 -3.45 23.00 -4.62
C HIS A 363 -3.63 24.52 -4.53
N ASN A 364 -3.09 25.15 -3.47
CA ASN A 364 -3.27 26.59 -3.24
C ASN A 364 -2.65 27.43 -4.35
N ARG A 365 -1.51 27.00 -4.91
CA ARG A 365 -0.87 27.65 -6.06
C ARG A 365 -1.78 27.62 -7.29
N ILE A 366 -2.39 26.48 -7.60
CA ILE A 366 -3.31 26.33 -8.73
C ILE A 366 -4.60 27.12 -8.50
N ALA A 367 -5.18 27.06 -7.30
CA ALA A 367 -6.37 27.81 -6.93
C ALA A 367 -6.17 29.33 -7.09
N ASP A 368 -5.00 29.84 -6.68
CA ASP A 368 -4.62 31.26 -6.87
C ASP A 368 -4.47 31.63 -8.35
N ILE A 369 -4.04 30.69 -9.22
CA ILE A 369 -3.94 30.92 -10.66
C ILE A 369 -5.32 30.93 -11.30
N LEU A 370 -6.14 29.90 -11.02
CA LEU A 370 -7.47 29.74 -11.62
C LEU A 370 -8.43 30.84 -11.18
N SER A 371 -8.40 31.26 -9.91
CA SER A 371 -9.21 32.39 -9.43
C SER A 371 -8.84 33.72 -10.07
N LYS A 372 -7.55 33.93 -10.41
CA LYS A 372 -7.11 35.13 -11.14
C LYS A 372 -7.47 35.05 -12.63
N LEU A 373 -7.34 33.87 -13.23
CA LEU A 373 -7.62 33.65 -14.64
C LEU A 373 -9.12 33.73 -14.96
N ASN A 374 -9.95 33.27 -14.02
CA ASN A 374 -11.40 33.21 -14.12
C ASN A 374 -12.08 33.94 -12.94
N PRO A 375 -12.07 35.29 -12.90
CA PRO A 375 -12.65 36.06 -11.80
C PRO A 375 -14.15 35.84 -11.58
N GLN A 376 -14.86 35.28 -12.56
CA GLN A 376 -16.27 34.94 -12.51
C GLN A 376 -16.57 33.62 -11.78
N TRP A 377 -15.55 32.77 -11.54
CA TRP A 377 -15.74 31.51 -10.86
C TRP A 377 -16.00 31.69 -9.36
N SER A 378 -16.96 30.93 -8.83
CA SER A 378 -17.20 30.86 -7.39
C SER A 378 -16.09 30.10 -6.67
N ASP A 379 -16.02 30.28 -5.34
CA ASP A 379 -15.10 29.53 -4.46
C ASP A 379 -15.19 28.01 -4.69
N GLU A 380 -16.41 27.48 -4.81
CA GLU A 380 -16.67 26.06 -5.10
C GLU A 380 -16.16 25.64 -6.49
N THR A 381 -16.35 26.48 -7.51
CA THR A 381 -15.88 26.19 -8.86
C THR A 381 -14.36 26.15 -8.90
N VAL A 382 -13.69 27.14 -8.31
CA VAL A 382 -12.23 27.18 -8.20
C VAL A 382 -11.71 25.95 -7.45
N PHE A 383 -12.32 25.59 -6.31
CA PHE A 383 -11.93 24.42 -5.54
C PHE A 383 -12.04 23.12 -6.36
N HIS A 384 -13.17 22.90 -7.02
CA HIS A 384 -13.42 21.67 -7.77
C HIS A 384 -12.53 21.55 -9.01
N GLU A 385 -12.35 22.62 -9.79
CA GLU A 385 -11.42 22.63 -10.92
C GLU A 385 -9.96 22.46 -10.46
N THR A 386 -9.57 23.10 -9.35
CA THR A 386 -8.25 22.90 -8.75
C THR A 386 -8.04 21.45 -8.31
N ARG A 387 -8.99 20.86 -7.59
CA ARG A 387 -8.96 19.45 -7.17
C ARG A 387 -8.84 18.54 -8.39
N ARG A 388 -9.65 18.77 -9.43
CA ARG A 388 -9.63 17.99 -10.66
C ARG A 388 -8.25 18.01 -11.33
N VAL A 389 -7.59 19.18 -11.40
CA VAL A 389 -6.23 19.30 -11.93
C VAL A 389 -5.22 18.59 -11.04
N VAL A 390 -5.23 18.80 -9.73
CA VAL A 390 -4.31 18.11 -8.80
C VAL A 390 -4.44 16.59 -8.90
N VAL A 391 -5.68 16.08 -9.01
CA VAL A 391 -5.93 14.64 -9.25
C VAL A 391 -5.30 14.18 -10.54
N ALA A 392 -5.44 14.95 -11.63
CA ALA A 392 -4.78 14.64 -12.89
C ALA A 392 -3.24 14.60 -12.76
N GLN A 393 -2.64 15.49 -11.96
CA GLN A 393 -1.20 15.46 -11.68
C GLN A 393 -0.77 14.17 -10.94
N ILE A 394 -1.53 13.77 -9.92
CA ILE A 394 -1.27 12.54 -9.15
C ILE A 394 -1.35 11.31 -10.06
N GLN A 395 -2.42 11.22 -10.85
CA GLN A 395 -2.63 10.15 -11.82
C GLN A 395 -1.54 10.13 -12.89
N HIS A 396 -1.23 11.28 -13.47
CA HIS A 396 -0.19 11.37 -14.50
C HIS A 396 1.18 10.92 -13.97
N ILE A 397 1.66 11.49 -12.86
CA ILE A 397 2.97 11.13 -12.28
C ILE A 397 3.01 9.63 -11.90
N THR A 398 1.93 9.10 -11.32
CA THR A 398 1.88 7.68 -10.93
C THR A 398 2.03 6.75 -12.14
N TYR A 399 1.33 7.01 -13.23
CA TYR A 399 1.36 6.12 -14.40
C TYR A 399 2.50 6.43 -15.39
N ASN A 400 3.02 7.65 -15.39
CA ASN A 400 4.12 8.09 -16.25
C ASN A 400 5.50 7.78 -15.67
N GLU A 401 5.68 7.98 -14.36
CA GLU A 401 6.98 7.88 -13.71
C GLU A 401 7.06 6.66 -12.78
N TYR A 402 6.07 6.48 -11.89
CA TYR A 402 6.15 5.46 -10.84
C TYR A 402 5.97 4.03 -11.36
N LEU A 403 4.89 3.75 -12.09
CA LEU A 403 4.58 2.38 -12.56
C LEU A 403 5.62 1.79 -13.53
N PRO A 404 6.19 2.53 -14.51
CA PRO A 404 7.23 2.00 -15.39
C PRO A 404 8.50 1.59 -14.65
N ILE A 405 8.85 2.30 -13.57
CA ILE A 405 9.98 1.93 -12.71
C ILE A 405 9.62 0.68 -11.90
N LEU A 406 8.41 0.63 -11.33
CA LEU A 406 7.97 -0.45 -10.46
C LEU A 406 7.80 -1.79 -11.21
N LEU A 407 7.00 -1.78 -12.26
CA LEU A 407 6.58 -2.96 -13.03
C LEU A 407 7.53 -3.28 -14.19
N GLY A 408 8.40 -2.33 -14.56
CA GLY A 408 9.15 -2.37 -15.80
C GLY A 408 8.33 -1.85 -16.98
N HIS A 409 9.00 -1.16 -17.90
CA HIS A 409 8.37 -0.50 -19.04
C HIS A 409 7.59 -1.47 -19.95
N GLU A 410 8.09 -2.70 -20.16
CA GLU A 410 7.42 -3.72 -20.97
C GLU A 410 6.03 -4.05 -20.39
N THR A 411 5.94 -4.36 -19.10
CA THR A 411 4.65 -4.64 -18.43
C THR A 411 3.74 -3.42 -18.48
N THR A 412 4.24 -2.24 -18.14
CA THR A 412 3.41 -1.02 -18.09
C THR A 412 2.83 -0.68 -19.47
N ALA A 413 3.62 -0.84 -20.53
CA ALA A 413 3.17 -0.64 -21.90
C ALA A 413 2.18 -1.72 -22.35
N ALA A 414 2.47 -3.00 -22.08
CA ALA A 414 1.61 -4.12 -22.49
C ALA A 414 0.22 -4.07 -21.83
N LEU A 415 0.12 -3.50 -20.63
CA LEU A 415 -1.13 -3.28 -19.92
C LEU A 415 -1.82 -1.95 -20.26
N ASN A 416 -1.30 -1.17 -21.22
CA ASN A 416 -1.79 0.16 -21.58
C ASN A 416 -1.90 1.09 -20.36
N LEU A 417 -0.92 1.03 -19.44
CA LEU A 417 -0.93 1.86 -18.25
C LEU A 417 -0.30 3.23 -18.50
N LEU A 418 0.67 3.34 -19.41
CA LEU A 418 1.31 4.61 -19.78
C LEU A 418 0.29 5.68 -20.22
N PRO A 419 0.47 6.96 -19.86
CA PRO A 419 -0.26 8.07 -20.45
C PRO A 419 -0.26 8.06 -21.99
N GLY A 420 -1.34 8.54 -22.61
CA GLY A 420 -1.47 8.62 -24.06
C GLY A 420 -1.71 7.27 -24.76
N SER A 421 -1.68 6.17 -24.03
CA SER A 421 -2.16 4.87 -24.51
C SER A 421 -3.67 4.86 -24.71
N LEU A 422 -4.18 3.84 -25.40
CA LEU A 422 -5.61 3.67 -25.62
C LEU A 422 -6.35 3.57 -24.26
N PHE A 423 -7.22 4.55 -24.01
CA PHE A 423 -8.08 4.58 -22.84
C PHE A 423 -9.55 4.51 -23.25
N LYS A 424 -10.30 3.66 -22.55
CA LYS A 424 -11.76 3.66 -22.57
C LYS A 424 -12.26 3.24 -21.20
N TYR A 425 -13.09 4.08 -20.59
CA TYR A 425 -13.77 3.74 -19.35
C TYR A 425 -14.65 2.50 -19.56
N ASN A 426 -14.61 1.57 -18.61
CA ASN A 426 -15.44 0.37 -18.62
C ASN A 426 -16.14 0.20 -17.28
N ALA A 427 -17.46 0.42 -17.27
CA ALA A 427 -18.31 0.29 -16.09
C ALA A 427 -18.48 -1.16 -15.57
N ASP A 428 -18.03 -2.18 -16.32
CA ASP A 428 -18.01 -3.57 -15.85
C ASP A 428 -16.74 -3.93 -15.06
N ILE A 429 -15.73 -3.06 -15.04
CA ILE A 429 -14.51 -3.25 -14.25
C ILE A 429 -14.79 -2.86 -12.79
N ASP A 430 -14.57 -3.81 -11.87
CA ASP A 430 -14.63 -3.53 -10.44
C ASP A 430 -13.39 -2.76 -9.99
N ALA A 431 -13.49 -1.43 -9.91
CA ALA A 431 -12.39 -0.55 -9.53
C ALA A 431 -12.05 -0.57 -8.01
N ARG A 432 -12.69 -1.41 -7.20
CA ARG A 432 -12.35 -1.50 -5.77
C ARG A 432 -10.92 -2.00 -5.58
N VAL A 433 -10.28 -1.56 -4.50
CA VAL A 433 -9.01 -2.12 -4.06
C VAL A 433 -9.23 -3.51 -3.47
N THR A 434 -8.31 -4.43 -3.75
CA THR A 434 -8.36 -5.79 -3.22
C THR A 434 -7.92 -5.82 -1.76
N ASN A 435 -8.47 -6.76 -0.99
CA ASN A 435 -8.09 -6.97 0.40
C ASN A 435 -6.62 -7.39 0.48
N GLU A 436 -6.21 -8.22 -0.47
CA GLU A 436 -4.86 -8.73 -0.61
C GLU A 436 -3.84 -7.62 -0.87
N TYR A 437 -4.21 -6.56 -1.62
CA TYR A 437 -3.37 -5.36 -1.81
C TYR A 437 -3.15 -4.70 -0.46
N ALA A 438 -4.23 -4.38 0.26
CA ALA A 438 -4.17 -3.62 1.48
C ALA A 438 -3.46 -4.40 2.62
N ALA A 439 -3.71 -5.71 2.73
CA ALA A 439 -3.25 -6.54 3.83
C ALA A 439 -1.88 -7.18 3.58
N SER A 440 -1.45 -7.26 2.32
CA SER A 440 -0.22 -7.95 1.95
C SER A 440 0.55 -7.24 0.83
N TYR A 441 0.16 -7.39 -0.43
CA TYR A 441 1.06 -7.09 -1.54
C TYR A 441 1.30 -5.62 -1.83
N GLY A 442 0.41 -4.71 -1.43
CA GLY A 442 0.64 -3.26 -1.46
C GLY A 442 1.69 -2.77 -0.45
N ARG A 443 2.16 -3.65 0.45
CA ARG A 443 3.13 -3.32 1.51
C ARG A 443 4.58 -3.61 1.13
N PHE A 444 4.85 -4.01 -0.11
CA PHE A 444 6.21 -4.34 -0.60
C PHE A 444 7.20 -3.19 -0.35
N GLY A 445 6.73 -1.94 -0.42
CA GLY A 445 7.53 -0.73 -0.20
C GLY A 445 8.19 -0.66 1.19
N HIS A 446 7.72 -1.43 2.18
CA HIS A 446 8.37 -1.50 3.49
C HIS A 446 9.82 -2.01 3.41
N SER A 447 10.15 -2.86 2.43
CA SER A 447 11.53 -3.34 2.23
C SER A 447 12.46 -2.25 1.68
N MET A 448 11.89 -1.21 1.07
CA MET A 448 12.63 -0.11 0.45
C MET A 448 13.04 1.00 1.44
N ILE A 449 12.54 0.94 2.68
CA ILE A 449 12.72 1.97 3.71
C ILE A 449 14.17 1.96 4.22
N ARG A 450 14.79 3.14 4.29
CA ARG A 450 16.11 3.34 4.91
C ARG A 450 16.02 3.64 6.40
N THR A 451 17.18 3.60 7.06
CA THR A 451 17.34 3.98 8.46
C THR A 451 17.04 5.44 8.77
N GLN A 452 17.31 6.32 7.81
CA GLN A 452 17.29 7.75 7.99
C GLN A 452 16.98 8.48 6.69
N TYR A 453 16.54 9.73 6.82
CA TYR A 453 16.42 10.67 5.72
C TYR A 453 17.59 11.66 5.79
N SER A 454 18.43 11.72 4.76
CA SER A 454 19.43 12.80 4.69
C SER A 454 18.74 14.16 4.57
N ARG A 455 19.41 15.20 5.04
CA ARG A 455 19.04 16.60 4.79
C ARG A 455 20.14 17.23 3.93
N VAL A 456 19.76 17.95 2.88
CA VAL A 456 20.72 18.64 1.98
C VAL A 456 20.31 20.09 1.77
N ASP A 457 21.09 20.90 1.05
CA ASP A 457 20.76 22.27 0.63
C ASP A 457 20.21 22.31 -0.82
N GLY A 458 19.88 23.51 -1.31
CA GLY A 458 19.29 23.72 -2.65
C GLY A 458 20.15 23.24 -3.81
N GLU A 459 21.44 23.04 -3.58
CA GLU A 459 22.42 22.51 -4.53
C GLU A 459 22.74 21.03 -4.27
N PHE A 460 21.93 20.36 -3.43
CA PHE A 460 22.06 18.96 -3.04
C PHE A 460 23.33 18.63 -2.25
N ASN A 461 24.00 19.62 -1.65
CA ASN A 461 25.13 19.41 -0.75
C ASN A 461 24.63 19.10 0.67
N LYS A 462 25.40 18.32 1.43
CA LYS A 462 24.99 17.96 2.81
C LYS A 462 25.00 19.17 3.77
N GLY A 463 25.82 20.18 3.51
CA GLY A 463 25.79 21.48 4.22
C GLY A 463 25.93 21.43 5.75
N GLY A 464 26.40 20.30 6.33
CA GLY A 464 26.43 20.10 7.78
C GLY A 464 25.09 19.75 8.42
N HIS A 465 23.99 19.61 7.64
CA HIS A 465 22.70 19.20 8.17
C HIS A 465 22.74 17.75 8.69
N MET A 466 22.25 17.54 9.90
CA MET A 466 22.16 16.20 10.50
C MET A 466 21.05 15.40 9.84
N PRO A 467 21.16 14.09 9.60
CA PRO A 467 20.06 13.30 9.06
C PRO A 467 18.91 13.15 10.08
N VAL A 468 17.70 12.90 9.58
CA VAL A 468 16.53 12.54 10.41
C VAL A 468 16.50 11.03 10.57
N MET A 469 16.82 10.54 11.77
CA MET A 469 16.74 9.11 12.11
C MET A 469 15.29 8.66 12.26
N LEU A 470 14.89 7.60 11.54
CA LEU A 470 13.49 7.21 11.43
C LEU A 470 12.88 6.81 12.79
N ARG A 471 13.56 5.99 13.61
CA ARG A 471 13.09 5.61 14.96
C ARG A 471 12.73 6.80 15.85
N HIS A 472 13.41 7.93 15.70
CA HIS A 472 13.18 9.11 16.54
C HIS A 472 12.13 10.07 15.97
N ALA A 473 11.67 9.84 14.74
CA ALA A 473 10.91 10.79 13.95
C ALA A 473 9.44 10.38 13.69
N TYR A 474 9.04 9.19 14.15
CA TYR A 474 7.64 8.78 14.10
C TYR A 474 6.75 9.73 14.91
N PHE A 475 5.65 10.20 14.31
CA PHE A 475 4.66 11.08 14.96
C PHE A 475 5.23 12.37 15.57
N LYS A 476 6.34 12.88 15.00
CA LYS A 476 6.99 14.13 15.43
C LYS A 476 7.23 15.03 14.24
N ALA A 477 6.63 16.21 14.27
CA ALA A 477 6.81 17.23 13.24
C ALA A 477 8.07 18.11 13.45
N ASN A 478 8.83 17.88 14.53
CA ASN A 478 10.01 18.68 14.89
C ASN A 478 10.98 18.96 13.73
N PRO A 479 11.31 17.98 12.85
CA PRO A 479 12.22 18.25 11.74
C PRO A 479 11.71 19.27 10.72
N PHE A 480 10.39 19.53 10.65
CA PHE A 480 9.81 20.55 9.76
C PHE A 480 10.07 21.97 10.26
N TYR A 481 10.08 22.14 11.58
CA TYR A 481 10.23 23.44 12.24
C TYR A 481 11.70 23.83 12.43
N ASP A 482 12.62 22.93 12.11
CA ASP A 482 14.07 23.08 12.31
C ASP A 482 14.71 23.83 11.13
N ALA A 483 14.50 25.15 11.10
CA ALA A 483 14.98 26.03 10.03
C ALA A 483 16.52 26.01 9.90
N ASP A 484 17.24 25.89 11.02
CA ASP A 484 18.72 25.80 11.06
C ASP A 484 19.25 24.53 10.38
N GLN A 485 18.39 23.53 10.17
CA GLN A 485 18.70 22.31 9.44
C GLN A 485 17.97 22.22 8.08
N GLY A 486 17.44 23.36 7.61
CA GLY A 486 16.79 23.51 6.30
C GLY A 486 15.35 23.01 6.21
N GLY A 487 14.67 22.79 7.35
CA GLY A 487 13.23 22.51 7.41
C GLY A 487 12.78 21.30 6.60
N MET A 488 11.56 21.35 6.06
CA MET A 488 11.03 20.25 5.23
C MET A 488 11.73 20.15 3.88
N GLU A 489 12.17 21.28 3.33
CA GLU A 489 12.77 21.39 2.00
C GLU A 489 14.06 20.56 1.92
N SER A 490 14.88 20.59 2.98
CA SER A 490 16.11 19.79 3.05
C SER A 490 15.84 18.29 3.06
N ILE A 491 14.73 17.86 3.67
CA ILE A 491 14.29 16.47 3.76
C ILE A 491 13.81 15.98 2.40
N VAL A 492 12.98 16.76 1.70
CA VAL A 492 12.49 16.39 0.36
C VAL A 492 13.65 16.25 -0.63
N ARG A 493 14.59 17.20 -0.63
CA ARG A 493 15.80 17.10 -1.45
C ARG A 493 16.67 15.89 -1.05
N GLY A 494 16.67 15.51 0.22
CA GLY A 494 17.27 14.28 0.70
C GLY A 494 16.61 13.02 0.15
N LEU A 495 15.26 12.99 0.08
CA LEU A 495 14.51 11.88 -0.53
C LEU A 495 14.81 11.74 -2.03
N VAL A 496 15.04 12.85 -2.74
CA VAL A 496 15.47 12.86 -4.15
C VAL A 496 16.94 12.43 -4.28
N LYS A 497 17.79 12.68 -3.27
CA LYS A 497 19.21 12.36 -3.34
C LYS A 497 19.54 10.90 -3.03
N ASP A 498 18.92 10.38 -1.98
CA ASP A 498 19.31 9.11 -1.39
C ASP A 498 18.66 7.95 -2.15
N PRO A 499 19.40 6.87 -2.45
CA PRO A 499 18.82 5.69 -3.09
C PRO A 499 17.94 4.90 -2.11
N VAL A 500 16.93 4.18 -2.61
CA VAL A 500 16.13 3.24 -1.81
C VAL A 500 16.89 1.96 -1.45
N MET A 501 16.42 1.25 -0.44
CA MET A 501 16.72 -0.17 -0.29
C MET A 501 15.99 -0.97 -1.39
N LYS A 502 16.50 -2.15 -1.76
CA LYS A 502 15.83 -3.03 -2.71
C LYS A 502 14.52 -3.55 -2.13
N VAL A 503 13.55 -3.88 -2.99
CA VAL A 503 12.45 -4.79 -2.62
C VAL A 503 13.04 -6.19 -2.51
N ASP A 504 13.40 -6.63 -1.32
CA ASP A 504 13.92 -7.96 -1.08
C ASP A 504 13.49 -8.49 0.30
N ARG A 505 14.11 -9.59 0.77
CA ARG A 505 13.80 -10.13 2.09
C ARG A 505 14.36 -9.29 3.24
N TRP A 506 15.21 -8.29 3.00
CA TRP A 506 15.90 -7.54 4.05
C TRP A 506 15.13 -6.28 4.42
N PHE A 507 15.19 -5.94 5.71
CA PHE A 507 14.48 -4.78 6.26
C PHE A 507 15.36 -4.07 7.28
N THR A 508 15.25 -2.75 7.36
CA THR A 508 15.95 -1.99 8.38
C THR A 508 15.37 -2.22 9.77
N LYS A 509 16.24 -2.19 10.80
CA LYS A 509 15.79 -2.30 12.21
C LYS A 509 14.84 -1.19 12.63
N GLU A 510 14.84 -0.04 11.95
CA GLU A 510 13.91 1.06 12.25
C GLU A 510 12.43 0.67 12.14
N ILE A 511 12.12 -0.38 11.36
CA ILE A 511 10.75 -0.88 11.17
C ILE A 511 10.58 -2.31 11.68
N SER A 512 11.62 -3.14 11.69
CA SER A 512 11.52 -4.52 12.20
C SER A 512 11.70 -4.61 13.72
N ASN A 513 12.30 -3.60 14.36
CA ASN A 513 12.64 -3.64 15.77
C ASN A 513 12.32 -2.35 16.52
N HIS A 514 12.29 -1.20 15.85
CA HIS A 514 12.13 0.12 16.48
C HIS A 514 10.92 0.87 15.92
N LEU A 515 9.92 0.15 15.38
CA LEU A 515 8.72 0.77 14.86
C LEU A 515 7.97 1.46 16.00
N PHE A 516 7.76 2.77 15.86
CA PHE A 516 7.09 3.62 16.85
C PHE A 516 7.72 3.51 18.24
N GLU A 517 9.05 3.41 18.27
CA GLU A 517 9.81 3.36 19.52
C GLU A 517 9.52 4.58 20.41
N THR A 518 9.05 4.29 21.61
CA THR A 518 8.67 5.26 22.64
C THR A 518 8.83 4.63 24.02
N ASN A 519 8.49 5.38 25.07
CA ASN A 519 8.41 4.84 26.42
C ASN A 519 6.94 4.63 26.82
N ASP A 520 6.68 3.56 27.57
CA ASP A 520 5.37 3.33 28.16
C ASP A 520 5.11 4.25 29.36
N ASP A 521 3.91 4.16 29.95
CA ASP A 521 3.49 4.99 31.08
C ASP A 521 4.38 4.79 32.34
N MET A 522 5.22 3.75 32.38
CA MET A 522 6.21 3.47 33.43
C MET A 522 7.64 3.84 33.02
N GLY A 523 7.82 4.52 31.88
CA GLY A 523 9.13 4.92 31.37
C GLY A 523 9.94 3.80 30.72
N ARG A 524 9.33 2.64 30.43
CA ARG A 524 10.03 1.48 29.85
C ARG A 524 9.95 1.51 28.32
N PRO A 525 10.99 1.08 27.58
CA PRO A 525 10.94 1.03 26.12
C PRO A 525 9.76 0.19 25.60
N PHE A 526 9.08 0.73 24.60
CA PHE A 526 7.93 0.13 23.92
C PHE A 526 8.04 0.37 22.43
N HIS A 527 7.94 -0.69 21.64
CA HIS A 527 8.13 -0.65 20.20
C HIS A 527 7.49 -1.87 19.53
N PHE A 528 7.34 -1.78 18.21
CA PHE A 528 6.69 -2.79 17.39
C PHE A 528 7.63 -3.35 16.31
N ASP A 529 7.15 -4.39 15.63
CA ASP A 529 7.76 -4.96 14.43
C ASP A 529 6.75 -4.92 13.28
N LEU A 530 7.02 -4.06 12.29
CA LEU A 530 6.18 -3.86 11.12
C LEU A 530 6.02 -5.13 10.29
N ILE A 531 7.06 -5.95 10.24
CA ILE A 531 7.11 -7.14 9.39
C ILE A 531 6.29 -8.26 10.02
N SER A 532 6.41 -8.44 11.34
CA SER A 532 5.50 -9.31 12.10
C SER A 532 4.04 -8.88 11.93
N ILE A 533 3.77 -7.57 12.03
CA ILE A 533 2.43 -7.01 11.87
C ILE A 533 1.89 -7.28 10.45
N ASN A 534 2.71 -7.15 9.41
CA ASN A 534 2.31 -7.45 8.04
C ASN A 534 1.90 -8.92 7.85
N ILE A 535 2.72 -9.85 8.34
CA ILE A 535 2.43 -11.30 8.28
C ILE A 535 1.15 -11.61 9.06
N GLN A 536 1.04 -11.08 10.29
CA GLN A 536 -0.11 -11.31 11.15
C GLN A 536 -1.40 -10.68 10.58
N ARG A 537 -1.31 -9.51 9.93
CA ARG A 537 -2.43 -8.86 9.25
C ARG A 537 -2.91 -9.65 8.05
N GLY A 538 -2.01 -10.24 7.26
CA GLY A 538 -2.39 -11.16 6.19
C GLY A 538 -3.23 -12.34 6.72
N ARG A 539 -2.82 -12.94 7.84
CA ARG A 539 -3.54 -14.05 8.49
C ARG A 539 -4.88 -13.63 9.10
N ASP A 540 -4.94 -12.44 9.72
CA ASP A 540 -6.18 -11.82 10.22
C ASP A 540 -7.20 -11.57 9.10
N HIS A 541 -6.71 -11.19 7.92
CA HIS A 541 -7.51 -10.89 6.75
C HIS A 541 -7.84 -12.14 5.92
N GLY A 542 -7.41 -13.32 6.35
CA GLY A 542 -7.61 -14.56 5.59
C GLY A 542 -6.98 -14.50 4.20
N VAL A 543 -5.85 -13.80 4.04
CA VAL A 543 -5.09 -13.81 2.77
C VAL A 543 -4.55 -15.22 2.54
N PRO A 544 -4.85 -15.86 1.38
CA PRO A 544 -4.30 -17.16 1.03
C PRO A 544 -2.77 -17.21 1.00
N GLY A 545 -2.23 -18.43 0.97
CA GLY A 545 -0.78 -18.64 0.83
C GLY A 545 -0.25 -18.15 -0.53
N TYR A 546 1.05 -17.85 -0.57
CA TYR A 546 1.76 -17.34 -1.75
C TYR A 546 1.50 -18.16 -3.03
N ILE A 547 1.41 -19.50 -2.91
CA ILE A 547 1.24 -20.41 -4.04
C ILE A 547 -0.08 -20.17 -4.77
N GLU A 548 -1.16 -19.84 -4.06
CA GLU A 548 -2.47 -19.53 -4.65
C GLU A 548 -2.39 -18.32 -5.60
N PHE A 549 -1.57 -17.32 -5.26
CA PHE A 549 -1.37 -16.14 -6.09
C PHE A 549 -0.49 -16.40 -7.29
N ARG A 550 0.52 -17.28 -7.16
CA ARG A 550 1.29 -17.73 -8.32
C ARG A 550 0.40 -18.44 -9.34
N ASP A 551 -0.49 -19.31 -8.86
CA ASP A 551 -1.44 -20.04 -9.68
C ASP A 551 -2.46 -19.09 -10.33
N PHE A 552 -3.00 -18.13 -9.56
CA PHE A 552 -3.87 -17.06 -10.08
C PHE A 552 -3.19 -16.28 -11.22
N CYS A 553 -1.92 -15.95 -11.04
CA CYS A 553 -1.10 -15.25 -12.04
C CYS A 553 -0.58 -16.18 -13.16
N ARG A 554 -0.92 -17.47 -13.13
CA ARG A 554 -0.48 -18.49 -14.10
C ARG A 554 1.03 -18.53 -14.29
N LEU A 555 1.76 -18.30 -13.20
CA LEU A 555 3.21 -18.40 -13.18
C LEU A 555 3.61 -19.87 -13.11
N ARG A 556 4.92 -20.13 -13.25
CA ARG A 556 5.48 -21.49 -13.08
C ARG A 556 4.96 -22.10 -11.76
N PRO A 557 4.30 -23.27 -11.81
CA PRO A 557 3.80 -23.95 -10.63
C PRO A 557 4.92 -24.26 -9.64
N VAL A 558 4.61 -24.14 -8.35
CA VAL A 558 5.47 -24.54 -7.24
C VAL A 558 4.61 -25.37 -6.30
N ARG A 559 4.98 -26.64 -6.13
CA ARG A 559 4.32 -27.66 -5.31
C ARG A 559 5.30 -28.37 -4.38
N THR A 560 6.60 -28.16 -4.59
CA THR A 560 7.67 -28.73 -3.76
C THR A 560 8.67 -27.65 -3.33
N TRP A 561 9.42 -27.94 -2.27
CA TRP A 561 10.52 -27.07 -1.82
C TRP A 561 11.61 -26.90 -2.87
N ASP A 562 11.84 -27.91 -3.71
CA ASP A 562 12.85 -27.84 -4.77
C ASP A 562 12.41 -26.93 -5.91
N GLU A 563 11.11 -26.91 -6.24
CA GLU A 563 10.56 -25.94 -7.19
C GLU A 563 10.58 -24.51 -6.66
N LEU A 564 10.47 -24.32 -5.34
CA LEU A 564 10.59 -22.99 -4.72
C LEU A 564 11.99 -22.38 -4.96
N ASN A 565 13.05 -23.20 -4.99
CA ASN A 565 14.41 -22.75 -5.30
C ASN A 565 14.56 -22.18 -6.72
N LEU A 566 13.61 -22.44 -7.61
CA LEU A 566 13.65 -21.96 -8.99
C LEU A 566 13.13 -20.53 -9.12
N VAL A 567 12.46 -20.01 -8.08
CA VAL A 567 11.80 -18.68 -8.11
C VAL A 567 12.27 -17.75 -7.01
N ILE A 568 12.96 -18.28 -5.99
CA ILE A 568 13.50 -17.56 -4.83
C ILE A 568 14.89 -18.13 -4.51
N HIS A 569 15.77 -17.31 -3.92
CA HIS A 569 17.10 -17.75 -3.47
C HIS A 569 17.06 -18.99 -2.55
N THR A 570 18.03 -19.90 -2.75
CA THR A 570 18.06 -21.22 -2.09
C THR A 570 18.14 -21.15 -0.57
N ASP A 571 18.81 -20.15 -0.02
CA ASP A 571 18.90 -19.93 1.42
C ASP A 571 17.56 -19.48 2.03
N THR A 572 16.79 -18.67 1.30
CA THR A 572 15.44 -18.25 1.66
C THR A 572 14.46 -19.41 1.57
N ALA A 573 14.49 -20.17 0.49
CA ALA A 573 13.68 -21.38 0.33
C ALA A 573 14.00 -22.42 1.42
N ALA A 574 15.29 -22.60 1.75
CA ALA A 574 15.70 -23.45 2.86
C ALA A 574 15.20 -22.94 4.22
N PHE A 575 15.13 -21.62 4.44
CA PHE A 575 14.50 -21.05 5.62
C PHE A 575 13.01 -21.36 5.67
N PHE A 576 12.27 -21.13 4.58
CA PHE A 576 10.84 -21.46 4.51
C PHE A 576 10.58 -22.94 4.77
N ARG A 577 11.38 -23.84 4.19
CA ARG A 577 11.29 -25.29 4.44
C ARG A 577 11.49 -25.69 5.90
N ARG A 578 12.31 -24.93 6.65
CA ARG A 578 12.51 -25.17 8.09
C ARG A 578 11.35 -24.64 8.92
N MET A 579 10.75 -23.52 8.52
CA MET A 579 9.71 -22.85 9.30
C MET A 579 8.32 -23.41 9.02
N TYR A 580 7.95 -23.57 7.75
CA TYR A 580 6.63 -24.00 7.33
C TYR A 580 6.61 -25.49 7.03
N LYS A 581 5.50 -26.15 7.38
CA LYS A 581 5.33 -27.59 7.15
C LYS A 581 5.06 -27.91 5.68
N PHE A 582 4.28 -27.07 5.01
CA PHE A 582 3.90 -27.20 3.61
C PHE A 582 4.29 -25.95 2.82
N VAL A 583 4.58 -26.09 1.53
CA VAL A 583 4.99 -24.95 0.68
C VAL A 583 3.82 -24.00 0.43
N GLU A 584 2.60 -24.53 0.46
CA GLU A 584 1.33 -23.82 0.35
C GLU A 584 1.07 -22.89 1.54
N ASP A 585 1.71 -23.12 2.69
CA ASP A 585 1.48 -22.35 3.91
C ASP A 585 2.21 -20.99 3.91
N ILE A 586 3.19 -20.78 3.03
CA ILE A 586 4.05 -19.59 3.04
C ILE A 586 3.19 -18.33 2.87
N ASP A 587 3.32 -17.40 3.82
CA ASP A 587 2.59 -16.14 3.78
C ASP A 587 2.98 -15.31 2.55
N LEU A 588 1.98 -14.77 1.84
CA LEU A 588 2.18 -13.99 0.60
C LEU A 588 3.24 -12.89 0.77
N PHE A 589 3.16 -12.11 1.85
CA PHE A 589 4.06 -10.98 2.09
C PHE A 589 5.53 -11.38 2.10
N SER A 590 5.88 -12.47 2.79
CA SER A 590 7.29 -12.88 2.96
C SER A 590 7.86 -13.48 1.68
N ALA A 591 7.07 -14.22 0.90
CA ALA A 591 7.55 -14.83 -0.33
C ALA A 591 7.64 -13.84 -1.49
N MET A 592 6.65 -12.96 -1.64
CA MET A 592 6.55 -12.06 -2.80
C MET A 592 7.70 -11.04 -2.86
N VAL A 593 8.23 -10.61 -1.71
CA VAL A 593 9.41 -9.73 -1.66
C VAL A 593 10.70 -10.50 -1.88
N ALA A 594 10.71 -11.83 -1.75
CA ALA A 594 11.90 -12.66 -1.91
C ALA A 594 12.08 -13.22 -3.33
N GLU A 595 11.11 -13.00 -4.23
CA GLU A 595 11.18 -13.47 -5.62
C GLU A 595 12.34 -12.85 -6.40
N PHE A 596 12.90 -13.64 -7.32
CA PHE A 596 13.77 -13.10 -8.36
C PHE A 596 13.01 -12.07 -9.21
N LYS A 597 13.72 -11.02 -9.62
CA LYS A 597 13.15 -9.90 -10.36
C LYS A 597 13.46 -10.03 -11.86
N PRO A 598 12.49 -9.71 -12.75
CA PRO A 598 12.79 -9.49 -14.15
C PRO A 598 13.73 -8.29 -14.33
N GLU A 599 14.49 -8.30 -15.42
CA GLU A 599 15.28 -7.14 -15.81
C GLU A 599 14.37 -5.92 -16.04
N GLY A 600 14.80 -4.76 -15.54
CA GLY A 600 14.05 -3.51 -15.68
C GLY A 600 12.85 -3.33 -14.75
N ALA A 601 12.51 -4.31 -13.89
CA ALA A 601 11.46 -4.19 -12.89
C ALA A 601 12.02 -4.23 -11.46
N LEU A 602 11.36 -3.55 -10.52
CA LEU A 602 11.78 -3.55 -9.11
C LEU A 602 11.21 -4.71 -8.30
N VAL A 603 10.19 -5.40 -8.82
CA VAL A 603 9.45 -6.45 -8.12
C VAL A 603 9.41 -7.76 -8.91
N GLY A 604 9.29 -8.88 -8.19
CA GLY A 604 9.19 -10.21 -8.79
C GLY A 604 7.87 -10.45 -9.55
N PRO A 605 7.77 -11.54 -10.34
CA PRO A 605 6.64 -11.82 -11.21
C PRO A 605 5.27 -11.86 -10.52
N THR A 606 5.17 -12.36 -9.28
CA THR A 606 3.90 -12.40 -8.55
C THR A 606 3.45 -11.00 -8.19
N LEU A 607 4.34 -10.19 -7.59
CA LEU A 607 4.04 -8.78 -7.31
C LEU A 607 3.72 -7.99 -8.58
N ASN A 608 4.48 -8.22 -9.65
CA ASN A 608 4.28 -7.56 -10.94
C ASN A 608 2.87 -7.80 -11.48
N CYS A 609 2.42 -9.05 -11.44
CA CYS A 609 1.07 -9.43 -11.84
C CYS A 609 -0.03 -8.78 -10.98
N LEU A 610 0.08 -8.87 -9.65
CA LEU A 610 -0.95 -8.39 -8.72
C LEU A 610 -1.06 -6.85 -8.73
N LEU A 611 0.08 -6.15 -8.79
CA LEU A 611 0.12 -4.69 -8.90
C LEU A 611 -0.36 -4.23 -10.27
N GLY A 612 0.10 -4.89 -11.35
CA GLY A 612 -0.35 -4.57 -12.71
C GLY A 612 -1.85 -4.70 -12.89
N LEU A 613 -2.46 -5.75 -12.32
CA LEU A 613 -3.91 -5.92 -12.30
C LEU A 613 -4.60 -4.80 -11.51
N GLN A 614 -4.19 -4.53 -10.27
CA GLN A 614 -4.81 -3.51 -9.43
C GLN A 614 -4.77 -2.13 -10.09
N PHE A 615 -3.62 -1.70 -10.60
CA PHE A 615 -3.51 -0.39 -11.27
C PHE A 615 -4.21 -0.35 -12.63
N SER A 616 -4.31 -1.48 -13.35
CA SER A 616 -5.15 -1.55 -14.54
C SER A 616 -6.62 -1.29 -14.21
N GLU A 617 -7.14 -1.94 -13.16
CA GLU A 617 -8.54 -1.76 -12.76
C GLU A 617 -8.81 -0.34 -12.22
N LEU A 618 -7.87 0.25 -11.50
CA LEU A 618 -7.96 1.65 -11.05
C LEU A 618 -7.95 2.66 -12.21
N LYS A 619 -7.26 2.36 -13.31
CA LYS A 619 -7.28 3.19 -14.52
C LYS A 619 -8.59 3.01 -15.27
N PHE A 620 -8.87 1.80 -15.75
CA PHE A 620 -9.96 1.55 -16.70
C PHE A 620 -11.36 1.50 -16.06
N GLY A 621 -11.44 1.30 -14.74
CA GLY A 621 -12.68 1.37 -13.97
C GLY A 621 -12.98 2.76 -13.38
N ASP A 622 -12.16 3.79 -13.68
CA ASP A 622 -12.36 5.16 -13.19
C ASP A 622 -12.97 6.05 -14.29
N ARG A 623 -14.25 6.41 -14.15
CA ARG A 623 -14.97 7.29 -15.10
C ARG A 623 -14.32 8.66 -15.26
N PHE A 624 -13.67 9.11 -14.20
CA PHE A 624 -13.04 10.43 -14.12
C PHE A 624 -11.52 10.38 -14.34
N TRP A 625 -10.96 9.23 -14.77
CA TRP A 625 -9.55 9.12 -15.16
C TRP A 625 -9.16 10.33 -15.99
N TYR A 626 -8.00 10.95 -15.74
CA TYR A 626 -7.75 12.28 -16.28
C TYR A 626 -7.75 12.33 -17.82
N GLU A 627 -7.52 11.22 -18.53
CA GLU A 627 -7.60 11.13 -20.00
C GLU A 627 -8.97 10.66 -20.51
N THR A 628 -10.00 10.71 -19.66
CA THR A 628 -11.36 10.30 -20.00
C THR A 628 -11.98 11.18 -21.09
N SER A 629 -12.83 10.56 -21.90
CA SER A 629 -13.71 11.24 -22.86
C SER A 629 -15.16 11.34 -22.36
N GLU A 630 -15.42 10.86 -21.14
CA GLU A 630 -16.75 10.89 -20.53
C GLU A 630 -17.16 12.33 -20.21
N SER A 631 -18.27 12.79 -20.78
CA SER A 631 -18.84 14.11 -20.51
C SER A 631 -19.66 14.09 -19.21
N PRO A 632 -19.65 15.16 -18.40
CA PRO A 632 -18.90 16.41 -18.53
C PRO A 632 -17.52 16.41 -17.84
N ALA A 633 -16.98 15.23 -17.49
CA ALA A 633 -15.73 15.07 -16.75
C ALA A 633 -14.45 15.22 -17.59
N ALA A 634 -14.54 15.13 -18.91
CA ALA A 634 -13.41 15.16 -19.83
C ALA A 634 -12.68 16.52 -19.84
N PHE A 635 -11.34 16.48 -19.76
CA PHE A 635 -10.52 17.65 -20.07
C PHE A 635 -10.52 17.90 -21.58
N THR A 636 -10.31 19.14 -21.98
CA THR A 636 -10.11 19.45 -23.41
C THR A 636 -8.78 18.83 -23.91
N PRO A 637 -8.66 18.54 -25.22
CA PRO A 637 -7.40 18.04 -25.77
C PRO A 637 -6.18 18.94 -25.47
N ALA A 638 -6.37 20.26 -25.46
CA ALA A 638 -5.30 21.20 -25.13
C ALA A 638 -4.87 21.10 -23.66
N GLN A 639 -5.83 21.02 -22.73
CA GLN A 639 -5.54 20.79 -21.31
C GLN A 639 -4.79 19.46 -21.08
N LEU A 640 -5.16 18.40 -21.81
CA LEU A 640 -4.45 17.11 -21.73
C LEU A 640 -3.00 17.18 -22.21
N ILE A 641 -2.73 17.93 -23.29
CA ILE A 641 -1.37 18.18 -23.76
C ILE A 641 -0.53 18.86 -22.68
N GLU A 642 -1.10 19.87 -22.02
CA GLU A 642 -0.40 20.57 -20.93
C GLU A 642 -0.17 19.69 -19.70
N LEU A 643 -1.18 18.91 -19.28
CA LEU A 643 -1.07 18.00 -18.13
C LEU A 643 0.04 16.96 -18.33
N ARG A 644 0.24 16.47 -19.56
CA ARG A 644 1.27 15.47 -19.90
C ARG A 644 2.71 16.00 -19.87
N LYS A 645 2.92 17.32 -19.77
CA LYS A 645 4.26 17.92 -19.61
C LYS A 645 4.78 17.82 -18.17
N LEU A 646 3.89 17.58 -17.20
CA LEU A 646 4.25 17.64 -15.80
C LEU A 646 5.13 16.46 -15.39
N SER A 647 6.26 16.77 -14.76
CA SER A 647 7.04 15.80 -14.00
C SER A 647 6.95 16.04 -12.50
N LEU A 648 7.21 15.01 -11.68
CA LEU A 648 7.37 15.16 -10.24
C LEU A 648 8.43 16.21 -9.91
N SER A 649 9.54 16.22 -10.65
CA SER A 649 10.60 17.21 -10.48
C SER A 649 10.09 18.64 -10.63
N LYS A 650 9.26 18.90 -11.63
CA LYS A 650 8.67 20.22 -11.82
C LYS A 650 7.68 20.58 -10.70
N LEU A 651 6.85 19.63 -10.28
CA LEU A 651 5.95 19.80 -9.13
C LEU A 651 6.74 20.21 -7.88
N LEU A 652 7.87 19.54 -7.60
CA LEU A 652 8.74 19.86 -6.47
C LEU A 652 9.38 21.25 -6.61
N CYS A 653 9.89 21.60 -7.80
CA CYS A 653 10.47 22.93 -8.06
C CYS A 653 9.49 24.09 -7.74
N ARG A 654 8.18 23.91 -7.94
CA ARG A 654 7.19 24.97 -7.68
C ARG A 654 6.76 25.06 -6.21
N ASN A 655 6.97 24.00 -5.43
CA ASN A 655 6.38 23.85 -4.09
C ASN A 655 7.41 23.77 -2.94
N LEU A 656 8.70 23.72 -3.27
CA LEU A 656 9.80 23.77 -2.32
C LEU A 656 10.51 25.11 -2.41
N ALA A 657 10.72 25.77 -1.27
CA ALA A 657 11.59 26.93 -1.19
C ALA A 657 13.06 26.53 -1.46
N ASP A 658 13.87 27.51 -1.84
CA ASP A 658 15.33 27.36 -2.01
C ASP A 658 15.74 26.14 -2.84
N THR A 659 15.00 25.87 -3.92
CA THR A 659 15.21 24.72 -4.80
C THR A 659 15.42 25.21 -6.25
N PRO A 660 16.62 25.72 -6.60
CA PRO A 660 16.90 26.24 -7.93
C PRO A 660 17.11 25.14 -8.99
N LYS A 661 17.47 23.92 -8.55
CA LYS A 661 17.76 22.79 -9.43
C LYS A 661 17.06 21.52 -8.98
N MET A 662 16.79 20.64 -9.93
CA MET A 662 16.22 19.31 -9.72
C MET A 662 16.67 18.39 -10.87
N PRO A 663 16.89 17.08 -10.67
CA PRO A 663 17.04 16.18 -11.80
C PRO A 663 15.75 16.15 -12.63
N PRO A 664 15.80 15.91 -13.95
CA PRO A 664 14.61 15.76 -14.79
C PRO A 664 13.61 14.71 -14.28
N ARG A 665 14.09 13.61 -13.69
CA ARG A 665 13.29 12.51 -13.13
C ARG A 665 13.65 12.31 -11.66
N ALA A 666 12.85 12.87 -10.75
CA ALA A 666 13.11 12.88 -9.30
C ALA A 666 13.19 11.49 -8.67
N MET A 667 12.43 10.53 -9.20
CA MET A 667 12.42 9.14 -8.70
C MET A 667 13.68 8.35 -9.06
N LEU A 668 14.51 8.85 -9.98
CA LEU A 668 15.68 8.16 -10.51
C LEU A 668 16.98 8.82 -10.07
N SER A 669 18.00 8.00 -9.86
CA SER A 669 19.32 8.45 -9.42
C SER A 669 19.87 9.56 -10.31
N MET A 670 20.39 10.61 -9.68
CA MET A 670 21.04 11.74 -10.38
C MET A 670 22.37 11.33 -11.03
N LYS A 671 22.85 10.11 -10.74
CA LYS A 671 24.06 9.52 -11.34
C LYS A 671 23.78 8.82 -12.66
N LEU A 672 22.52 8.69 -13.05
CA LEU A 672 22.16 8.13 -14.36
C LEU A 672 22.40 9.17 -15.44
N ASP A 673 22.97 8.72 -16.56
CA ASP A 673 23.21 9.55 -17.73
C ASP A 673 21.91 10.23 -18.19
N GLY A 674 21.97 11.55 -18.38
CA GLY A 674 20.84 12.37 -18.79
C GLY A 674 19.85 12.72 -17.68
N ASN A 675 20.14 12.35 -16.42
CA ASN A 675 19.34 12.71 -15.24
C ASN A 675 20.08 13.64 -14.25
N GLU A 676 21.08 14.37 -14.73
CA GLU A 676 21.85 15.33 -13.94
C GLU A 676 20.99 16.54 -13.55
N LEU A 677 21.40 17.26 -12.51
CA LEU A 677 20.70 18.46 -12.03
C LEU A 677 20.51 19.50 -13.15
N LYS A 678 19.27 19.94 -13.35
CA LYS A 678 18.92 21.04 -14.26
C LYS A 678 18.26 22.17 -13.49
N ASP A 679 18.40 23.38 -14.02
CA ASP A 679 17.67 24.56 -13.52
C ASP A 679 16.15 24.31 -13.62
N CYS A 680 15.44 24.50 -12.50
CA CYS A 680 13.99 24.34 -12.40
C CYS A 680 13.21 25.20 -13.43
N LYS A 681 13.78 26.32 -13.89
CA LYS A 681 13.19 27.17 -14.94
C LYS A 681 13.22 26.52 -16.32
N LYS A 682 14.12 25.55 -16.56
CA LYS A 682 14.25 24.83 -17.83
C LYS A 682 13.37 23.58 -17.92
N LEU A 683 12.77 23.15 -16.81
CA LEU A 683 11.81 22.05 -16.80
C LEU A 683 10.46 22.55 -17.35
N GLU A 684 9.83 21.77 -18.22
CA GLU A 684 8.55 22.08 -18.83
C GLU A 684 7.46 22.34 -17.77
N ASP A 685 6.49 23.18 -18.11
CA ASP A 685 5.42 23.62 -17.23
C ASP A 685 4.08 23.59 -17.99
N ILE A 686 2.99 23.56 -17.23
CA ILE A 686 1.62 23.69 -17.72
C ILE A 686 1.40 25.14 -18.12
N ASP A 687 0.97 25.38 -19.35
CA ASP A 687 0.39 26.66 -19.75
C ASP A 687 -1.05 26.77 -19.23
N TRP A 688 -1.24 27.61 -18.21
CA TRP A 688 -2.53 27.79 -17.55
C TRP A 688 -3.56 28.54 -18.40
N ASN A 689 -3.16 29.17 -19.53
CA ASN A 689 -4.10 29.87 -20.41
C ASN A 689 -5.20 28.95 -20.98
N PHE A 690 -4.94 27.64 -21.07
CA PHE A 690 -5.92 26.65 -21.51
C PHE A 690 -7.02 26.32 -20.48
N TRP A 691 -6.98 26.93 -19.29
CA TRP A 691 -8.04 26.88 -18.27
C TRP A 691 -8.86 28.18 -18.20
N LYS A 692 -8.64 29.13 -19.12
CA LYS A 692 -9.43 30.35 -19.18
C LYS A 692 -10.84 30.02 -19.72
N ALA A 693 -11.85 30.34 -18.93
CA ALA A 693 -13.26 30.09 -19.21
C ALA A 693 -13.97 31.27 -19.88
#